data_AF-A0A1C4PL82-F1
#
_entry.id   AF-A0A1C4PL82-F1
#
_cell.length_a   1.000
_cell.length_b   1.000
_cell.length_c   1.000
_cell.angle_alpha   90.00
_cell.angle_beta   90.00
_cell.angle_gamma   90.00
#
_symmetry.space_group_name_H-M   'P 1'
#
loop_
_entity.id
_entity.type
_entity.pdbx_description
1 polymer ?
#
loop_
_entity_poly.entity_id
_entity_poly.type
_entity_poly.pdbx_seq_one_letter_code
_entity_poly.pdbx_strand_id
1 'polypeptide(L)'
;MHVPRLHLGDWVDSIVDWLQTNLSWLFDFIATCANGMYDGVNAVLTAPEPLLLAGILAVLAFWLRGLTAGVLSFAGFALIDSLELWEPAMNSFALIIVATVIALIIGVPLGIWTARSQRASAIVRPLLDFTQTMPAMVYLIPAIFFFGVGVPTGIVATIIFGFAPAVRMTELGIRQVDEELVEAADAFGTTPRKTLFGVQLPLALPTIMAGVNQVIMLNLSMVVIAGMVGAGGLGGSVYQAIGNADIDLGSEAGISIVVLAIFLDRVVGALGQQISPLGRRAAARVRAMQGLKIWSYRPRPTVAVIGVVILGLVAGGMGVFGSSDDVKTVDATDVGKGKTISVGYIPWDEGVASTFLWKEILEQRGFKVDARQYEAGSLYTGMANGQIDFQTDSWLPTTHAQYWKKYGDKLEDMGSWYGPTSLEIAVPSYVKGVKSTADLKGKESEFKNRIVGIEPSAGEMGLLKDKVVKDYGLSKYKVVDGSTPAMLTELKRAYAKKEPIAVTLWSPHWAYDKYDLTKLSDPKGSWGKGDEVHTLARKGFSKDFPEAAQWLKDFKLNEKQLSSLEGAIQDAGKGKQQEAVKSWIKKNPGIVEKLAPVQKTDVNVGKGKTVNMGFIPWDEGIASSYLWKEVLERRGFKVSAKQYEAGALYTGMANGQVDFETDSWLPNTHKQYWDKYGDRLEDMGAWYGPTSLEIAVPSYVKGVKSTADLKGRESEFKNRIVGIEPSAGEMGLLKDKVVKDYGLSKYKVIDGSTPGMLAELDRAYKKKEPIAVTLWSPHWAYDKYDMTKLTDPKGSWGKGDEVHTLARKGFSDDFPEVAKWLKGFKLSEKQLSSLEGAIQDAGKGKQQQAVQGWIKDNPGIVDKLAPVKGGSSASSAAVDFKNGAGKDERDRAINVAWFPWEEDIAATYLWKHVLEDRGYKMNLKQFEVGPMYAAMSRNQLDVQFDGWLPYTQKNYWDKYGSKLTKIGEWYSPTSLEIAVPSYVKDVKSLADLKGKGGTFDGRVIGIEPGTATMDILKNKVLPSYGLDKEYKVVDGSTPGMLSELKRAYAKKEPIAVMLWSPHWAYNQYDLTKLKDPKGSFGKGDRITTVASKQFPKQYPQLAKWLKDFKLSDSQLSELENELHKQGTGHEDEAVDNWVKKNPGIVDKMAPM
;
A
#
# COMPACT_ATOMS: atom_id res chain seq x y z
N MET A 1 -39.66 36.19 -14.38
CA MET A 1 -39.74 34.76 -14.00
C MET A 1 -38.32 34.22 -13.93
N HIS A 2 -37.82 33.89 -12.74
CA HIS A 2 -36.56 33.16 -12.61
C HIS A 2 -36.89 31.66 -12.65
N VAL A 3 -36.32 30.95 -13.62
CA VAL A 3 -36.36 29.48 -13.64
C VAL A 3 -35.49 28.98 -12.47
N PRO A 4 -36.01 28.12 -11.57
CA PRO A 4 -35.24 27.58 -10.45
C PRO A 4 -33.98 26.87 -10.93
N ARG A 5 -32.88 27.00 -10.19
CA ARG A 5 -31.63 26.29 -10.48
C ARG A 5 -31.86 24.79 -10.32
N LEU A 6 -31.61 24.03 -11.38
CA LEU A 6 -31.57 22.57 -11.31
C LEU A 6 -30.21 22.14 -10.76
N HIS A 7 -30.21 21.46 -9.62
CA HIS A 7 -29.02 20.96 -8.93
C HIS A 7 -28.55 19.61 -9.50
N LEU A 8 -28.31 19.58 -10.82
CA LEU A 8 -27.95 18.35 -11.52
C LEU A 8 -26.62 17.75 -11.03
N GLY A 9 -25.67 18.60 -10.62
CA GLY A 9 -24.38 18.17 -10.07
C GLY A 9 -24.55 17.30 -8.82
N ASP A 10 -25.36 17.75 -7.86
CA ASP A 10 -25.60 17.03 -6.60
C ASP A 10 -26.22 15.64 -6.86
N TRP A 11 -27.04 15.51 -7.90
CA TRP A 11 -27.62 14.23 -8.31
C TRP A 11 -26.60 13.30 -8.95
N VAL A 12 -25.73 13.84 -9.80
CA VAL A 12 -24.64 13.07 -10.42
C VAL A 12 -23.66 12.58 -9.35
N ASP A 13 -23.24 13.45 -8.42
CA ASP A 13 -22.35 13.11 -7.32
C ASP A 13 -22.96 11.98 -6.46
N SER A 14 -24.25 12.10 -6.09
CA SER A 14 -24.96 11.06 -5.34
C SER A 14 -25.00 9.71 -6.06
N ILE A 15 -25.17 9.71 -7.38
CA ILE A 15 -25.16 8.48 -8.19
C ILE A 15 -23.76 7.87 -8.24
N VAL A 16 -22.72 8.69 -8.45
CA VAL A 16 -21.32 8.24 -8.47
C VAL A 16 -20.95 7.63 -7.12
N ASP A 17 -21.28 8.29 -6.01
CA ASP A 17 -21.02 7.79 -4.66
C ASP A 17 -21.74 6.46 -4.39
N TRP A 18 -23.00 6.34 -4.83
CA TRP A 18 -23.75 5.09 -4.73
C TRP A 18 -23.11 3.96 -5.54
N LEU A 19 -22.68 4.24 -6.77
CA LEU A 19 -22.02 3.26 -7.63
C LEU A 19 -20.67 2.82 -7.06
N GLN A 20 -19.87 3.74 -6.53
CA GLN A 20 -18.61 3.39 -5.87
C GLN A 20 -18.83 2.55 -4.61
N THR A 21 -19.84 2.89 -3.80
CA THR A 21 -20.11 2.18 -2.54
C THR A 21 -20.61 0.75 -2.79
N ASN A 22 -21.42 0.54 -3.84
CA ASN A 22 -22.11 -0.74 -4.07
C ASN A 22 -21.50 -1.60 -5.19
N LEU A 23 -20.79 -1.01 -6.15
CA LEU A 23 -20.27 -1.68 -7.35
C LEU A 23 -18.75 -1.54 -7.53
N SER A 24 -18.00 -1.12 -6.51
CA SER A 24 -16.52 -1.06 -6.55
C SER A 24 -15.88 -2.33 -7.11
N TRP A 25 -16.33 -3.50 -6.64
CA TRP A 25 -15.84 -4.81 -7.09
C TRP A 25 -15.89 -5.01 -8.61
N LEU A 26 -16.90 -4.44 -9.29
CA LEU A 26 -17.07 -4.55 -10.74
C LEU A 26 -16.07 -3.65 -11.45
N PHE A 27 -15.88 -2.43 -10.97
CA PHE A 27 -14.91 -1.49 -11.54
C PHE A 27 -13.47 -1.99 -11.32
N ASP A 28 -13.16 -2.54 -10.16
CA ASP A 28 -11.87 -3.17 -9.85
C ASP A 28 -11.60 -4.38 -10.77
N PHE A 29 -12.61 -5.21 -11.02
CA PHE A 29 -12.51 -6.33 -11.95
C PHE A 29 -12.23 -5.88 -13.39
N ILE A 30 -12.95 -4.85 -13.86
CA ILE A 30 -12.74 -4.26 -15.19
C ILE A 30 -11.34 -3.66 -15.30
N ALA A 31 -10.90 -2.90 -14.29
CA ALA A 31 -9.56 -2.30 -14.25
C ALA A 31 -8.47 -3.37 -14.27
N THR A 32 -8.64 -4.45 -13.50
CA THR A 32 -7.71 -5.59 -13.46
C THR A 32 -7.63 -6.29 -14.82
N CYS A 33 -8.76 -6.53 -15.47
CA CYS A 33 -8.79 -7.11 -16.81
C CYS A 33 -8.12 -6.21 -17.85
N ALA A 34 -8.43 -4.91 -17.82
CA ALA A 34 -7.86 -3.94 -18.75
C ALA A 34 -6.35 -3.79 -18.58
N ASN A 35 -5.87 -3.72 -17.33
CA ASN A 35 -4.44 -3.70 -17.02
C ASN A 35 -3.76 -5.00 -17.44
N GLY A 36 -4.32 -6.16 -17.09
CA GLY A 36 -3.72 -7.45 -17.48
C GLY A 36 -3.63 -7.62 -19.00
N MET A 37 -4.63 -7.16 -19.75
CA MET A 37 -4.59 -7.13 -21.22
C MET A 37 -3.51 -6.17 -21.73
N TYR A 38 -3.43 -4.98 -21.15
CA TYR A 38 -2.41 -4.00 -21.49
C TYR A 38 -1.00 -4.51 -21.20
N ASP A 39 -0.73 -4.98 -19.98
CA ASP A 39 0.57 -5.48 -19.55
C ASP A 39 0.99 -6.68 -20.40
N GLY A 40 0.06 -7.59 -20.72
CA GLY A 40 0.33 -8.73 -21.59
C GLY A 40 0.72 -8.31 -23.01
N VAL A 41 0.00 -7.35 -23.61
CA VAL A 41 0.35 -6.83 -24.94
C VAL A 41 1.65 -6.03 -24.89
N ASN A 42 1.81 -5.18 -23.87
CA ASN A 42 2.99 -4.34 -23.71
C ASN A 42 4.25 -5.19 -23.53
N ALA A 43 4.19 -6.22 -22.68
CA ALA A 43 5.32 -7.14 -22.47
C ALA A 43 5.75 -7.84 -23.77
N VAL A 44 4.81 -8.21 -24.65
CA VAL A 44 5.14 -8.80 -25.96
C VAL A 44 5.78 -7.76 -26.89
N LEU A 45 5.33 -6.51 -26.83
CA LEU A 45 5.88 -5.42 -27.65
C LEU A 45 7.24 -4.94 -27.13
N THR A 46 7.51 -4.96 -25.83
CA THR A 46 8.75 -4.44 -25.25
C THR A 46 9.80 -5.51 -24.99
N ALA A 47 9.45 -6.80 -25.03
CA ALA A 47 10.41 -7.90 -24.81
C ALA A 47 11.56 -7.96 -25.84
N PRO A 48 11.34 -7.77 -27.16
CA PRO A 48 12.44 -7.75 -28.12
C PRO A 48 13.18 -6.42 -28.08
N GLU A 49 14.49 -6.46 -28.33
CA GLU A 49 15.30 -5.26 -28.60
C GLU A 49 14.63 -4.37 -29.67
N PRO A 50 14.66 -3.03 -29.53
CA PRO A 50 13.90 -2.11 -30.39
C PRO A 50 14.02 -2.38 -31.89
N LEU A 51 15.25 -2.50 -32.39
CA LEU A 51 15.51 -2.74 -33.81
C LEU A 51 15.04 -4.13 -34.28
N LEU A 52 15.04 -5.13 -33.39
CA LEU A 52 14.53 -6.46 -33.72
C LEU A 52 13.01 -6.40 -33.92
N LEU A 53 12.27 -5.75 -33.00
CA LEU A 53 10.83 -5.58 -33.17
C LEU A 53 10.51 -4.70 -34.38
N ALA A 54 11.26 -3.62 -34.61
CA ALA A 54 11.12 -2.80 -35.82
C ALA A 54 11.25 -3.66 -37.09
N GLY A 55 12.21 -4.60 -37.10
CA GLY A 55 12.37 -5.59 -38.16
C GLY A 55 11.15 -6.51 -38.31
N ILE A 56 10.61 -7.02 -37.20
CA ILE A 56 9.41 -7.88 -37.20
C ILE A 56 8.19 -7.13 -37.77
N LEU A 57 7.95 -5.90 -37.31
CA LEU A 57 6.85 -5.05 -37.79
C LEU A 57 7.03 -4.66 -39.27
N ALA A 58 8.28 -4.42 -39.69
CA ALA A 58 8.61 -4.19 -41.09
C ALA A 58 8.34 -5.40 -41.98
N VAL A 59 8.66 -6.61 -41.52
CA VAL A 59 8.34 -7.86 -42.23
C VAL A 59 6.83 -8.04 -42.34
N LEU A 60 6.07 -7.73 -41.28
CA LEU A 60 4.60 -7.74 -41.33
C LEU A 60 4.05 -6.77 -42.39
N ALA A 61 4.52 -5.52 -42.37
CA ALA A 61 4.12 -4.51 -43.35
C ALA A 61 4.53 -4.91 -44.78
N PHE A 62 5.72 -5.49 -44.95
CA PHE A 62 6.20 -6.03 -46.22
C PHE A 62 5.27 -7.10 -46.78
N TRP A 63 4.88 -8.08 -45.96
CA TRP A 63 4.01 -9.17 -46.40
C TRP A 63 2.61 -8.70 -46.78
N LEU A 64 2.06 -7.74 -46.04
CA LEU A 64 0.71 -7.24 -46.28
C LEU A 64 0.64 -6.28 -47.47
N ARG A 65 1.63 -5.39 -47.64
CA ARG A 65 1.54 -4.25 -48.55
C ARG A 65 2.74 -4.05 -49.49
N GLY A 66 3.82 -4.80 -49.34
CA GLY A 66 5.00 -4.81 -50.22
C GLY A 66 6.21 -4.07 -49.67
N LEU A 67 7.33 -4.05 -50.42
CA LEU A 67 8.64 -3.54 -49.96
C LEU A 67 8.56 -2.13 -49.39
N THR A 68 7.91 -1.22 -50.10
CA THR A 68 7.82 0.18 -49.69
C THR A 68 7.21 0.32 -48.30
N ALA A 69 6.18 -0.47 -47.99
CA ALA A 69 5.58 -0.48 -46.66
C ALA A 69 6.53 -1.04 -45.60
N GLY A 70 7.25 -2.13 -45.90
CA GLY A 70 8.24 -2.71 -44.99
C GLY A 70 9.40 -1.77 -44.68
N VAL A 71 10.03 -1.18 -45.70
CA VAL A 71 11.15 -0.25 -45.55
C VAL A 71 10.73 1.01 -44.79
N LEU A 72 9.58 1.60 -45.13
CA LEU A 72 9.09 2.79 -44.42
C LEU A 72 8.69 2.49 -42.98
N SER A 73 8.18 1.28 -42.70
CA SER A 73 7.87 0.86 -41.33
C SER A 73 9.16 0.67 -40.52
N PHE A 74 10.17 0.00 -41.07
CA PHE A 74 11.46 -0.14 -40.40
C PHE A 74 12.09 1.23 -40.11
N ALA A 75 12.15 2.09 -41.12
CA ALA A 75 12.72 3.44 -40.97
C ALA A 75 11.94 4.29 -39.97
N GLY A 76 10.60 4.19 -39.96
CA GLY A 76 9.76 4.90 -39.00
C GLY A 76 9.98 4.43 -37.56
N PHE A 77 10.00 3.12 -37.32
CA PHE A 77 10.24 2.58 -35.99
C PHE A 77 11.69 2.79 -35.51
N ALA A 78 12.67 2.68 -36.40
CA ALA A 78 14.06 3.04 -36.10
C ALA A 78 14.23 4.53 -35.81
N LEU A 79 13.43 5.40 -36.45
CA LEU A 79 13.39 6.81 -36.10
C LEU A 79 12.84 7.01 -34.68
N ILE A 80 11.75 6.34 -34.30
CA ILE A 80 11.21 6.42 -32.93
C ILE A 80 12.27 6.01 -31.89
N ASP A 81 13.02 4.94 -32.16
CA ASP A 81 14.14 4.49 -31.31
C ASP A 81 15.24 5.55 -31.22
N SER A 82 15.63 6.14 -32.36
CA SER A 82 16.62 7.22 -32.41
C SER A 82 16.17 8.51 -31.70
N LEU A 83 14.87 8.72 -31.52
CA LEU A 83 14.30 9.83 -30.76
C LEU A 83 14.18 9.51 -29.26
N GLU A 84 14.64 8.34 -28.82
CA GLU A 84 14.53 7.86 -27.43
C GLU A 84 13.07 7.74 -26.94
N LEU A 85 12.11 7.57 -27.87
CA LEU A 85 10.68 7.49 -27.59
C LEU A 85 10.11 6.07 -27.82
N TRP A 86 10.97 5.05 -27.84
CA TRP A 86 10.58 3.66 -28.08
C TRP A 86 9.58 3.14 -27.05
N GLU A 87 9.91 3.21 -25.76
CA GLU A 87 9.01 2.78 -24.69
C GLU A 87 7.68 3.55 -24.69
N PRO A 88 7.67 4.90 -24.73
CA PRO A 88 6.43 5.66 -24.90
C PRO A 88 5.59 5.22 -26.11
N ALA A 89 6.22 4.92 -27.25
CA ALA A 89 5.54 4.46 -28.45
C ALA A 89 4.90 3.08 -28.27
N MET A 90 5.62 2.12 -27.69
CA MET A 90 5.07 0.77 -27.43
C MET A 90 3.95 0.81 -26.40
N ASN A 91 4.07 1.64 -25.37
CA ASN A 91 3.00 1.87 -24.39
C ASN A 91 1.72 2.41 -25.06
N SER A 92 1.84 3.42 -25.92
CA SER A 92 0.70 3.92 -26.69
C SER A 92 0.15 2.87 -27.65
N PHE A 93 1.01 2.10 -28.30
CA PHE A 93 0.60 1.06 -29.23
C PHE A 93 -0.19 -0.06 -28.52
N ALA A 94 0.28 -0.52 -27.35
CA ALA A 94 -0.43 -1.49 -26.52
C ALA A 94 -1.82 -0.97 -26.10
N LEU A 95 -1.90 0.27 -25.62
CA LEU A 95 -3.16 0.91 -25.23
C LEU A 95 -4.16 0.96 -26.38
N ILE A 96 -3.72 1.34 -27.58
CA ILE A 96 -4.58 1.40 -28.78
C ILE A 96 -5.08 -0.01 -29.14
N ILE A 97 -4.19 -1.01 -29.17
CA ILE A 97 -4.58 -2.40 -29.49
C ILE A 97 -5.67 -2.88 -28.54
N VAL A 98 -5.46 -2.73 -27.23
CA VAL A 98 -6.41 -3.20 -26.22
C VAL A 98 -7.73 -2.45 -26.32
N ALA A 99 -7.70 -1.12 -26.39
CA ALA A 99 -8.91 -0.31 -26.51
C ALA A 99 -9.69 -0.62 -27.80
N THR A 100 -9.00 -0.79 -28.93
CA THR A 100 -9.65 -1.16 -30.19
C THR A 100 -10.28 -2.55 -30.11
N VAL A 101 -9.57 -3.56 -29.58
CA VAL A 101 -10.12 -4.92 -29.47
C VAL A 101 -11.38 -4.92 -28.61
N ILE A 102 -11.36 -4.26 -27.45
CA ILE A 102 -12.53 -4.16 -26.57
C ILE A 102 -13.67 -3.40 -27.26
N ALA A 103 -13.37 -2.26 -27.91
CA ALA A 103 -14.36 -1.47 -28.64
C ALA A 103 -15.02 -2.27 -29.77
N LEU A 104 -14.29 -3.16 -30.46
CA LEU A 104 -14.84 -4.02 -31.51
C LEU A 104 -15.66 -5.19 -30.95
N ILE A 105 -15.22 -5.80 -29.84
CA ILE A 105 -15.95 -6.87 -29.14
C ILE A 105 -17.33 -6.35 -28.69
N ILE A 106 -17.44 -5.08 -28.31
CA ILE A 106 -18.70 -4.46 -27.91
C ILE A 106 -19.46 -3.92 -29.13
N GLY A 107 -18.76 -3.18 -29.99
CA GLY A 107 -19.36 -2.38 -31.05
C GLY A 107 -19.91 -3.20 -32.21
N VAL A 108 -19.24 -4.28 -32.62
CA VAL A 108 -19.71 -5.13 -33.73
C VAL A 108 -20.99 -5.88 -33.35
N PRO A 109 -21.08 -6.57 -32.19
CA PRO A 109 -22.34 -7.17 -31.76
C PRO A 109 -23.47 -6.16 -31.58
N LEU A 110 -23.18 -4.98 -31.03
CA LEU A 110 -24.17 -3.92 -30.87
C LEU A 110 -24.68 -3.42 -32.24
N GLY A 111 -23.78 -3.26 -33.21
CA GLY A 111 -24.14 -2.88 -34.59
C GLY A 111 -24.94 -3.94 -35.33
N ILE A 112 -24.65 -5.23 -35.10
CA ILE A 112 -25.50 -6.34 -35.59
C ILE A 112 -26.90 -6.25 -34.99
N TRP A 113 -27.01 -5.93 -33.71
CA TRP A 113 -28.31 -5.81 -33.04
C TRP A 113 -29.13 -4.62 -33.58
N THR A 114 -28.51 -3.45 -33.76
CA THR A 114 -29.19 -2.27 -34.33
C THR A 114 -29.51 -2.43 -35.83
N ALA A 115 -28.73 -3.22 -36.58
CA ALA A 115 -29.06 -3.59 -37.96
C ALA A 115 -30.38 -4.37 -38.04
N ARG A 116 -30.60 -5.28 -37.09
CA ARG A 116 -31.74 -6.21 -37.10
C ARG A 116 -32.99 -5.69 -36.38
N SER A 117 -32.86 -4.63 -35.58
CA SER A 117 -33.98 -4.06 -34.82
C SER A 117 -34.05 -2.55 -34.97
N GLN A 118 -35.12 -2.07 -35.61
CA GLN A 118 -35.35 -0.64 -35.77
C GLN A 118 -35.54 0.07 -34.41
N ARG A 119 -36.12 -0.62 -33.41
CA ARG A 119 -36.25 -0.11 -32.04
C ARG A 119 -34.90 0.01 -31.36
N ALA A 120 -34.03 -1.01 -31.48
CA ALA A 120 -32.69 -0.95 -30.92
C ALA A 120 -31.88 0.19 -31.56
N SER A 121 -31.96 0.34 -32.90
CA SER A 121 -31.32 1.44 -33.62
C SER A 121 -31.81 2.82 -33.14
N ALA A 122 -33.12 3.00 -32.96
CA ALA A 122 -33.68 4.26 -32.48
C ALA A 122 -33.22 4.65 -31.05
N ILE A 123 -32.93 3.67 -30.19
CA ILE A 123 -32.43 3.89 -28.82
C ILE A 123 -30.92 4.11 -28.79
N VAL A 124 -30.17 3.31 -29.55
CA VAL A 124 -28.71 3.33 -29.52
C VAL A 124 -28.15 4.55 -30.24
N ARG A 125 -28.74 5.00 -31.36
CA ARG A 125 -28.22 6.16 -32.13
C ARG A 125 -28.04 7.43 -31.30
N PRO A 126 -29.03 7.90 -30.50
CA PRO A 126 -28.84 9.05 -29.62
C PRO A 126 -27.74 8.85 -28.58
N LEU A 127 -27.56 7.64 -28.05
CA LEU A 127 -26.48 7.33 -27.11
C LEU A 127 -25.11 7.41 -27.78
N LEU A 128 -25.00 6.91 -29.02
CA LEU A 128 -23.77 7.05 -29.82
C LEU A 128 -23.48 8.52 -30.13
N ASP A 129 -24.50 9.29 -30.52
CA ASP A 129 -24.37 10.74 -30.75
C ASP A 129 -23.90 11.45 -29.49
N PHE A 130 -24.48 11.13 -28.34
CA PHE A 130 -24.06 11.67 -27.04
C PHE A 130 -22.58 11.37 -26.75
N THR A 131 -22.17 10.10 -26.84
CA THR A 131 -20.78 9.67 -26.59
C THR A 131 -19.76 10.31 -27.53
N GLN A 132 -20.14 10.59 -28.78
CA GLN A 132 -19.24 11.23 -29.76
C GLN A 132 -19.19 12.75 -29.66
N THR A 133 -20.25 13.39 -29.18
CA THR A 133 -20.37 14.86 -29.19
C THR A 133 -19.96 15.49 -27.87
N MET A 134 -20.08 14.78 -26.76
CA MET A 134 -19.62 15.30 -25.48
C MET A 134 -18.08 15.35 -25.44
N PRO A 135 -17.49 16.43 -24.93
CA PRO A 135 -16.05 16.56 -24.82
C PRO A 135 -15.46 15.43 -23.97
N ALA A 136 -14.37 14.84 -24.43
CA ALA A 136 -13.76 13.68 -23.77
C ALA A 136 -13.38 13.94 -22.30
N MET A 137 -12.95 15.17 -21.97
CA MET A 137 -12.64 15.59 -20.60
C MET A 137 -13.80 15.42 -19.61
N VAL A 138 -15.05 15.50 -20.09
CA VAL A 138 -16.23 15.34 -19.24
C VAL A 138 -16.37 13.88 -18.80
N TYR A 139 -16.09 12.92 -19.70
CA TYR A 139 -16.12 11.49 -19.39
C TYR A 139 -14.94 11.02 -18.55
N LEU A 140 -13.81 11.73 -18.61
CA LEU A 140 -12.63 11.41 -17.81
C LEU A 140 -12.87 11.59 -16.32
N ILE A 141 -13.67 12.57 -15.91
CA ILE A 141 -13.97 12.82 -14.49
C ILE A 141 -14.54 11.55 -13.82
N PRO A 142 -15.70 11.00 -14.26
CA PRO A 142 -16.22 9.78 -13.65
C PRO A 142 -15.32 8.57 -13.91
N ALA A 143 -14.61 8.50 -15.05
CA ALA A 143 -13.68 7.39 -15.31
C ALA A 143 -12.52 7.37 -14.30
N ILE A 144 -11.96 8.52 -13.93
CA ILE A 144 -10.97 8.64 -12.85
C ILE A 144 -11.61 8.31 -11.50
N PHE A 145 -12.88 8.63 -11.27
CA PHE A 145 -13.52 8.19 -10.03
C PHE A 145 -13.68 6.66 -9.96
N PHE A 146 -14.00 5.97 -11.05
CA PHE A 146 -14.24 4.51 -11.03
C PHE A 146 -12.98 3.66 -11.18
N PHE A 147 -12.07 4.06 -12.08
CA PHE A 147 -10.87 3.30 -12.42
C PHE A 147 -9.58 4.03 -12.02
N GLY A 148 -9.71 5.29 -11.61
CA GLY A 148 -8.61 6.09 -11.12
C GLY A 148 -7.66 6.60 -12.19
N VAL A 149 -6.50 7.10 -11.80
CA VAL A 149 -5.51 7.65 -12.71
C VAL A 149 -4.64 6.51 -13.25
N GLY A 150 -4.44 6.44 -14.57
CA GLY A 150 -3.63 5.39 -15.18
C GLY A 150 -4.18 4.82 -16.48
N VAL A 151 -3.61 3.67 -16.85
CA VAL A 151 -3.93 2.95 -18.09
C VAL A 151 -5.40 2.53 -18.21
N PRO A 152 -6.08 2.00 -17.16
CA PRO A 152 -7.48 1.59 -17.28
C PRO A 152 -8.41 2.72 -17.72
N THR A 153 -8.23 3.91 -17.12
CA THR A 153 -8.99 5.11 -17.48
C THR A 153 -8.68 5.56 -18.90
N GLY A 154 -7.40 5.53 -19.30
CA GLY A 154 -7.00 5.80 -20.68
C GLY A 154 -7.68 4.85 -21.68
N ILE A 155 -7.73 3.55 -21.38
CA ILE A 155 -8.39 2.53 -22.21
C ILE A 155 -9.89 2.80 -22.28
N VAL A 156 -10.57 3.01 -21.15
CA VAL A 156 -12.02 3.26 -21.10
C VAL A 156 -12.41 4.51 -21.88
N ALA A 157 -11.68 5.61 -21.68
CA ALA A 157 -11.90 6.85 -22.41
C ALA A 157 -11.74 6.67 -23.92
N THR A 158 -10.71 5.92 -24.31
CA THR A 158 -10.43 5.57 -25.70
C THR A 158 -11.54 4.70 -26.30
N ILE A 159 -12.05 3.71 -25.56
CA ILE A 159 -13.19 2.87 -25.98
C ILE A 159 -14.44 3.72 -26.21
N ILE A 160 -14.83 4.57 -25.24
CA ILE A 160 -16.05 5.39 -25.31
C ILE A 160 -16.01 6.31 -26.54
N PHE A 161 -14.85 6.86 -26.84
CA PHE A 161 -14.68 7.73 -28.00
C PHE A 161 -14.69 6.97 -29.33
N GLY A 162 -14.01 5.82 -29.38
CA GLY A 162 -13.76 5.07 -30.61
C GLY A 162 -14.81 4.02 -30.99
N PHE A 163 -15.71 3.59 -30.09
CA PHE A 163 -16.60 2.45 -30.40
C PHE A 163 -17.76 2.80 -31.34
N ALA A 164 -18.21 4.07 -31.37
CA ALA A 164 -19.39 4.46 -32.12
C ALA A 164 -19.30 4.20 -33.64
N PRO A 165 -18.16 4.46 -34.34
CA PRO A 165 -17.98 4.03 -35.72
C PRO A 165 -18.08 2.53 -35.94
N ALA A 166 -17.64 1.69 -34.99
CA ALA A 166 -17.77 0.23 -35.11
C ALA A 166 -19.25 -0.16 -35.17
N VAL A 167 -20.09 0.42 -34.30
CA VAL A 167 -21.53 0.17 -34.27
C VAL A 167 -22.18 0.65 -35.57
N ARG A 168 -21.91 1.90 -35.97
CA ARG A 168 -22.54 2.53 -37.15
C ARG A 168 -22.17 1.85 -38.45
N MET A 169 -20.90 1.56 -38.66
CA MET A 169 -20.44 0.93 -39.90
C MET A 169 -20.86 -0.54 -39.99
N THR A 170 -21.00 -1.22 -38.84
CA THR A 170 -21.58 -2.56 -38.81
C THR A 170 -23.07 -2.53 -39.12
N GLU A 171 -23.82 -1.60 -38.53
CA GLU A 171 -25.24 -1.41 -38.82
C GLU A 171 -25.47 -1.11 -40.31
N LEU A 172 -24.72 -0.15 -40.83
CA LEU A 172 -24.78 0.26 -42.23
C LEU A 172 -24.40 -0.89 -43.16
N GLY A 173 -23.28 -1.57 -42.89
CA GLY A 173 -22.78 -2.66 -43.72
C GLY A 173 -23.78 -3.80 -43.85
N ILE A 174 -24.45 -4.18 -42.76
CA ILE A 174 -25.46 -5.26 -42.78
C ILE A 174 -26.74 -4.82 -43.50
N ARG A 175 -27.18 -3.57 -43.30
CA ARG A 175 -28.37 -3.03 -43.97
C ARG A 175 -28.17 -2.76 -45.47
N GLN A 176 -26.93 -2.57 -45.92
CA GLN A 176 -26.58 -2.37 -47.33
C GLN A 176 -26.37 -3.68 -48.10
N VAL A 177 -26.47 -4.83 -47.44
CA VAL A 177 -26.45 -6.12 -48.15
C VAL A 177 -27.70 -6.21 -49.01
N ASP A 178 -27.50 -6.56 -50.28
CA ASP A 178 -28.58 -6.73 -51.26
C ASP A 178 -29.66 -7.70 -50.73
N GLU A 179 -30.90 -7.23 -50.72
CA GLU A 179 -32.05 -7.96 -50.21
C GLU A 179 -32.31 -9.22 -51.03
N GLU A 180 -32.07 -9.19 -52.35
CA GLU A 180 -32.24 -10.36 -53.23
C GLU A 180 -31.32 -11.53 -52.81
N LEU A 181 -30.11 -11.23 -52.33
CA LEU A 181 -29.17 -12.24 -51.83
C LEU A 181 -29.62 -12.83 -50.49
N VAL A 182 -30.33 -12.05 -49.67
CA VAL A 182 -30.90 -12.49 -48.40
C VAL A 182 -32.14 -13.36 -48.63
N GLU A 183 -33.03 -12.95 -49.54
CA GLU A 183 -34.20 -13.72 -49.95
C GLU A 183 -33.80 -15.03 -50.63
N ALA A 184 -32.77 -15.02 -51.47
CA ALA A 184 -32.21 -16.25 -52.06
C ALA A 184 -31.74 -17.21 -50.97
N ALA A 185 -31.01 -16.72 -49.96
CA ALA A 185 -30.55 -17.55 -48.85
C ALA A 185 -31.72 -18.11 -48.02
N ASP A 186 -32.79 -17.34 -47.82
CA ASP A 186 -34.00 -17.78 -47.13
C ASP A 186 -34.75 -18.86 -47.94
N ALA A 187 -34.84 -18.70 -49.26
CA ALA A 187 -35.42 -19.69 -50.17
C ALA A 187 -34.69 -21.05 -50.15
N PHE A 188 -33.38 -21.07 -49.86
CA PHE A 188 -32.60 -22.29 -49.62
C PHE A 188 -32.74 -22.85 -48.19
N GLY A 189 -33.65 -22.31 -47.37
CA GLY A 189 -33.95 -22.79 -46.01
C GLY A 189 -32.86 -22.46 -44.99
N THR A 190 -32.06 -21.42 -45.21
CA THR A 190 -31.04 -21.01 -44.23
C THR A 190 -31.68 -20.30 -43.05
N THR A 191 -31.31 -20.67 -41.81
CA THR A 191 -31.82 -19.98 -40.63
C THR A 191 -31.25 -18.56 -40.54
N PRO A 192 -31.93 -17.58 -39.91
CA PRO A 192 -31.44 -16.20 -39.82
C PRO A 192 -30.01 -16.07 -39.25
N ARG A 193 -29.61 -16.99 -38.37
CA ARG A 193 -28.22 -17.07 -37.88
C ARG A 193 -27.26 -17.50 -38.99
N LYS A 194 -27.60 -18.51 -39.78
CA LYS A 194 -26.81 -18.96 -40.93
C LYS A 194 -26.78 -17.92 -42.04
N THR A 195 -27.88 -17.22 -42.30
CA THR A 195 -27.93 -16.09 -43.25
C THR A 195 -27.01 -14.95 -42.81
N LEU A 196 -27.05 -14.58 -41.52
CA LEU A 196 -26.18 -13.56 -40.95
C LEU A 196 -24.70 -13.92 -41.11
N PHE A 197 -24.28 -15.09 -40.63
CA PHE A 197 -22.86 -15.48 -40.65
C PHE A 197 -22.37 -15.94 -42.04
N GLY A 198 -23.26 -16.47 -42.88
CA GLY A 198 -22.92 -17.04 -44.19
C GLY A 198 -23.05 -16.06 -45.36
N VAL A 199 -23.91 -15.05 -45.25
CA VAL A 199 -24.21 -14.11 -46.36
C VAL A 199 -23.99 -12.66 -45.94
N GLN A 200 -24.68 -12.18 -44.90
CA GLN A 200 -24.67 -10.76 -44.56
C GLN A 200 -23.31 -10.28 -44.02
N LEU A 201 -22.73 -10.96 -43.02
CA LEU A 201 -21.44 -10.56 -42.44
C LEU A 201 -20.28 -10.61 -43.47
N PRO A 202 -20.14 -11.65 -44.31
CA PRO A 202 -19.12 -11.66 -45.36
C PRO A 202 -19.24 -10.51 -46.37
N LEU A 203 -20.46 -10.11 -46.72
CA LEU A 203 -20.73 -9.02 -47.67
C LEU A 203 -20.61 -7.64 -47.02
N ALA A 204 -20.97 -7.51 -45.75
CA ALA A 204 -20.83 -6.30 -44.93
C ALA A 204 -19.38 -6.05 -44.48
N LEU A 205 -18.50 -7.06 -44.57
CA LEU A 205 -17.14 -7.01 -44.04
C LEU A 205 -16.31 -5.81 -44.53
N PRO A 206 -16.36 -5.36 -45.80
CA PRO A 206 -15.63 -4.15 -46.23
C PRO A 206 -16.05 -2.91 -45.43
N THR A 207 -17.34 -2.72 -45.19
CA THR A 207 -17.88 -1.59 -44.41
C THR A 207 -17.52 -1.75 -42.92
N ILE A 208 -17.63 -2.96 -42.37
CA ILE A 208 -17.19 -3.25 -41.00
C ILE A 208 -15.70 -2.94 -40.82
N MET A 209 -14.85 -3.34 -41.78
CA MET A 209 -13.41 -3.06 -41.75
C MET A 209 -13.09 -1.57 -41.92
N ALA A 210 -13.91 -0.82 -42.67
CA ALA A 210 -13.81 0.64 -42.68
C ALA A 210 -14.12 1.21 -41.28
N GLY A 211 -15.13 0.66 -40.59
CA GLY A 211 -15.42 0.98 -39.18
C GLY A 211 -14.25 0.66 -38.25
N VAL A 212 -13.62 -0.51 -38.39
CA VAL A 212 -12.42 -0.90 -37.64
C VAL A 212 -11.29 0.13 -37.83
N ASN A 213 -11.03 0.55 -39.07
CA ASN A 213 -10.01 1.57 -39.33
C ASN A 213 -10.37 2.90 -38.64
N GLN A 214 -11.62 3.32 -38.70
CA GLN A 214 -12.07 4.55 -38.02
C GLN A 214 -11.95 4.46 -36.50
N VAL A 215 -12.26 3.31 -35.89
CA VAL A 215 -12.03 3.09 -34.44
C VAL A 215 -10.56 3.30 -34.10
N ILE A 216 -9.65 2.71 -34.88
CA ILE A 216 -8.20 2.83 -34.63
C ILE A 216 -7.74 4.27 -34.80
N MET A 217 -8.18 4.97 -35.85
CA MET A 217 -7.79 6.37 -36.10
C MET A 217 -8.31 7.32 -35.00
N LEU A 218 -9.54 7.13 -34.53
CA LEU A 218 -10.08 7.90 -33.40
C LEU A 218 -9.35 7.55 -32.10
N ASN A 219 -9.05 6.27 -31.86
CA ASN A 219 -8.29 5.85 -30.69
C ASN A 219 -6.89 6.45 -30.66
N LEU A 220 -6.21 6.53 -31.81
CA LEU A 220 -4.92 7.21 -31.97
C LEU A 220 -5.01 8.70 -31.62
N SER A 221 -6.09 9.36 -32.03
CA SER A 221 -6.33 10.77 -31.68
C SER A 221 -6.54 10.94 -30.18
N MET A 222 -7.10 9.92 -29.52
CA MET A 222 -7.38 9.91 -28.09
C MET A 222 -6.15 9.59 -27.21
N VAL A 223 -5.03 9.14 -27.81
CA VAL A 223 -3.79 8.80 -27.08
C VAL A 223 -3.29 9.95 -26.22
N VAL A 224 -3.34 11.18 -26.72
CA VAL A 224 -2.90 12.36 -25.97
C VAL A 224 -3.73 12.54 -24.71
N ILE A 225 -5.06 12.46 -24.83
CA ILE A 225 -5.97 12.62 -23.70
C ILE A 225 -5.84 11.45 -22.71
N ALA A 226 -5.61 10.23 -23.19
CA ALA A 226 -5.28 9.09 -22.32
C ALA A 226 -3.97 9.34 -21.53
N GLY A 227 -2.96 9.93 -22.18
CA GLY A 227 -1.72 10.36 -21.53
C GLY A 227 -1.95 11.37 -20.41
N MET A 228 -2.83 12.34 -20.62
CA MET A 228 -3.20 13.37 -19.63
C MET A 228 -3.78 12.81 -18.32
N VAL A 229 -4.43 11.65 -18.40
CA VAL A 229 -5.03 10.97 -17.24
C VAL A 229 -4.16 9.85 -16.69
N GLY A 230 -2.86 9.88 -16.99
CA GLY A 230 -1.86 9.01 -16.38
C GLY A 230 -1.60 7.70 -17.11
N ALA A 231 -2.17 7.47 -18.30
CA ALA A 231 -1.87 6.28 -19.08
C ALA A 231 -0.44 6.28 -19.67
N GLY A 232 0.25 7.42 -19.63
CA GLY A 232 1.62 7.56 -20.13
C GLY A 232 1.72 7.47 -21.65
N GLY A 233 2.76 6.81 -22.13
CA GLY A 233 3.04 6.66 -23.56
C GLY A 233 3.38 7.97 -24.28
N LEU A 234 3.33 7.97 -25.60
CA LEU A 234 3.53 9.18 -26.44
C LEU A 234 2.51 10.28 -26.11
N GLY A 235 1.31 9.91 -25.67
CA GLY A 235 0.32 10.88 -25.21
C GLY A 235 0.78 11.64 -23.98
N GLY A 236 1.42 10.93 -23.03
CA GLY A 236 2.10 11.54 -21.89
C GLY A 236 3.26 12.43 -22.32
N SER A 237 4.06 12.01 -23.30
CA SER A 237 5.16 12.83 -23.86
C SER A 237 4.65 14.11 -24.53
N VAL A 238 3.57 14.03 -25.33
CA VAL A 238 2.93 15.22 -25.91
C VAL A 238 2.35 16.12 -24.82
N TYR A 239 1.73 15.54 -23.80
CA TYR A 239 1.18 16.31 -22.70
C TYR A 239 2.26 17.06 -21.93
N GLN A 240 3.33 16.35 -21.58
CA GLN A 240 4.54 16.91 -20.99
C GLN A 240 5.11 18.02 -21.87
N ALA A 241 5.16 17.82 -23.18
CA ALA A 241 5.65 18.83 -24.11
C ALA A 241 4.77 20.09 -24.13
N ILE A 242 3.45 19.94 -24.10
CA ILE A 242 2.51 21.07 -24.03
C ILE A 242 2.69 21.83 -22.71
N GLY A 243 2.70 21.12 -21.59
CA GLY A 243 2.93 21.73 -20.27
C GLY A 243 4.26 22.46 -20.21
N ASN A 244 5.31 21.86 -20.78
CA ASN A 244 6.66 22.41 -20.71
C ASN A 244 7.02 23.38 -21.84
N ALA A 245 6.04 23.77 -22.66
CA ALA A 245 6.24 24.53 -23.90
C ALA A 245 7.43 23.98 -24.73
N ASP A 246 7.57 22.65 -24.74
CA ASP A 246 8.68 21.93 -25.32
C ASP A 246 8.40 21.53 -26.75
N ILE A 247 8.73 22.44 -27.67
CA ILE A 247 8.49 22.24 -29.10
C ILE A 247 9.26 21.03 -29.62
N ASP A 248 10.45 20.76 -29.07
CA ASP A 248 11.33 19.67 -29.50
C ASP A 248 10.67 18.32 -29.19
N LEU A 249 10.42 18.04 -27.90
CA LEU A 249 9.72 16.82 -27.46
C LEU A 249 8.32 16.69 -28.09
N GLY A 250 7.58 17.79 -28.19
CA GLY A 250 6.24 17.80 -28.77
C GLY A 250 6.25 17.42 -30.25
N SER A 251 7.25 17.89 -31.00
CA SER A 251 7.43 17.55 -32.41
C SER A 251 7.87 16.09 -32.58
N GLU A 252 8.81 15.62 -31.77
CA GLU A 252 9.31 14.23 -31.79
C GLU A 252 8.23 13.22 -31.40
N ALA A 253 7.48 13.50 -30.33
CA ALA A 253 6.34 12.69 -29.92
C ALA A 253 5.21 12.73 -30.95
N GLY A 254 4.93 13.90 -31.53
CA GLY A 254 3.95 14.06 -32.62
C GLY A 254 4.32 13.24 -33.87
N ILE A 255 5.57 13.30 -34.31
CA ILE A 255 6.08 12.48 -35.44
C ILE A 255 5.96 10.99 -35.10
N SER A 256 6.31 10.61 -33.88
CA SER A 256 6.21 9.21 -33.42
C SER A 256 4.75 8.71 -33.45
N ILE A 257 3.78 9.53 -33.02
CA ILE A 257 2.34 9.22 -33.13
C ILE A 257 1.94 9.05 -34.60
N VAL A 258 2.43 9.93 -35.49
CA VAL A 258 2.15 9.84 -36.93
C VAL A 258 2.73 8.56 -37.53
N VAL A 259 3.93 8.14 -37.14
CA VAL A 259 4.52 6.86 -37.58
C VAL A 259 3.64 5.69 -37.15
N LEU A 260 3.19 5.64 -35.90
CA LEU A 260 2.26 4.62 -35.42
C LEU A 260 0.94 4.65 -36.20
N ALA A 261 0.39 5.83 -36.45
CA ALA A 261 -0.86 6.00 -37.19
C ALA A 261 -0.75 5.50 -38.64
N ILE A 262 0.33 5.86 -39.34
CA ILE A 262 0.60 5.38 -40.69
C ILE A 262 0.78 3.87 -40.69
N PHE A 263 1.56 3.31 -39.77
CA PHE A 263 1.75 1.87 -39.69
C PHE A 263 0.41 1.13 -39.52
N LEU A 264 -0.39 1.56 -38.54
CA LEU A 264 -1.69 0.99 -38.22
C LEU A 264 -2.68 1.09 -39.39
N ASP A 265 -2.85 2.28 -39.99
CA ASP A 265 -3.72 2.47 -41.17
C ASP A 265 -3.33 1.52 -42.31
N ARG A 266 -2.04 1.42 -42.59
CA ARG A 266 -1.52 0.65 -43.72
C ARG A 266 -1.70 -0.85 -43.52
N VAL A 267 -1.45 -1.35 -42.32
CA VAL A 267 -1.60 -2.77 -41.94
C VAL A 267 -3.07 -3.16 -41.91
N VAL A 268 -3.92 -2.39 -41.25
CA VAL A 268 -5.36 -2.68 -41.08
C VAL A 268 -6.10 -2.59 -42.41
N GLY A 269 -5.82 -1.54 -43.20
CA GLY A 269 -6.39 -1.38 -44.53
C GLY A 269 -6.02 -2.53 -45.47
N ALA A 270 -4.78 -3.03 -45.39
CA ALA A 270 -4.35 -4.19 -46.18
C ALA A 270 -5.06 -5.48 -45.75
N LEU A 271 -5.26 -5.70 -44.44
CA LEU A 271 -6.02 -6.84 -43.93
C LEU A 271 -7.48 -6.82 -44.44
N GLY A 272 -8.15 -5.66 -44.43
CA GLY A 272 -9.52 -5.53 -44.92
C GLY A 272 -9.67 -5.91 -46.41
N GLN A 273 -8.70 -5.53 -47.25
CA GLN A 273 -8.68 -5.92 -48.67
C GLN A 273 -8.44 -7.41 -48.87
N GLN A 274 -7.63 -8.06 -48.02
CA GLN A 274 -7.31 -9.48 -48.18
C GLN A 274 -8.37 -10.43 -47.63
N ILE A 275 -9.12 -10.03 -46.60
CA ILE A 275 -10.16 -10.88 -45.97
C ILE A 275 -11.47 -10.81 -46.76
N SER A 276 -11.80 -9.65 -47.35
CA SER A 276 -13.05 -9.49 -48.11
C SER A 276 -13.09 -10.37 -49.38
N PRO A 277 -14.22 -11.05 -49.67
CA PRO A 277 -14.38 -11.86 -50.89
C PRO A 277 -14.18 -11.04 -52.18
N LEU A 278 -14.63 -9.78 -52.19
CA LEU A 278 -14.46 -8.84 -53.30
C LEU A 278 -13.01 -8.38 -53.45
N GLY A 279 -12.32 -8.08 -52.35
CA GLY A 279 -10.91 -7.70 -52.37
C GLY A 279 -9.97 -8.84 -52.80
N ARG A 280 -10.29 -10.09 -52.44
CA ARG A 280 -9.59 -11.28 -52.96
C ARG A 280 -9.69 -11.40 -54.48
N ARG A 281 -10.88 -11.15 -55.06
CA ARG A 281 -11.09 -11.17 -56.53
C ARG A 281 -10.33 -10.03 -57.22
N ALA A 282 -10.32 -8.84 -56.64
CA ALA A 282 -9.56 -7.70 -57.16
C ALA A 282 -8.04 -7.95 -57.11
N ALA A 283 -7.52 -8.44 -55.98
CA ALA A 283 -6.10 -8.76 -55.81
C ALA A 283 -5.64 -9.90 -56.74
N ALA A 284 -6.51 -10.88 -57.01
CA ALA A 284 -6.23 -11.97 -57.96
C ALA A 284 -6.09 -11.46 -59.41
N ARG A 285 -6.92 -10.50 -59.84
CA ARG A 285 -6.79 -9.86 -61.16
C ARG A 285 -5.48 -9.08 -61.31
N VAL A 286 -5.04 -8.36 -60.28
CA VAL A 286 -3.77 -7.62 -60.29
C VAL A 286 -2.57 -8.56 -60.31
N ARG A 287 -2.61 -9.68 -59.57
CA ARG A 287 -1.56 -10.71 -59.58
C ARG A 287 -1.43 -11.43 -60.92
N ALA A 288 -2.53 -11.61 -61.65
CA ALA A 288 -2.51 -12.20 -62.99
C ALA A 288 -1.77 -11.31 -64.02
N MET A 289 -1.55 -10.02 -63.73
CA MET A 289 -0.83 -9.09 -64.61
C MET A 289 0.67 -8.97 -64.29
N GLN A 290 1.17 -9.56 -63.19
CA GLN A 290 2.58 -9.44 -62.78
C GLN A 290 3.23 -10.83 -62.67
N GLY A 291 4.25 -11.09 -63.49
CA GLY A 291 4.97 -12.37 -63.53
C GLY A 291 5.69 -12.74 -62.22
N LEU A 292 5.86 -14.04 -61.98
CA LEU A 292 6.45 -14.64 -60.77
C LEU A 292 7.89 -14.15 -60.50
N LYS A 293 8.07 -13.41 -59.39
CA LYS A 293 9.38 -13.19 -58.73
C LYS A 293 9.24 -13.56 -57.25
N ILE A 294 10.31 -14.01 -56.59
CA ILE A 294 10.33 -14.29 -55.14
C ILE A 294 9.79 -13.12 -54.29
N TRP A 295 9.93 -11.89 -54.79
CA TRP A 295 9.37 -10.66 -54.23
C TRP A 295 7.83 -10.53 -54.26
N SER A 296 7.12 -11.42 -54.94
CA SER A 296 5.65 -11.45 -55.00
C SER A 296 5.02 -12.47 -54.05
N TYR A 297 5.80 -13.22 -53.27
CA TYR A 297 5.27 -14.16 -52.29
C TYR A 297 4.62 -13.39 -51.13
N ARG A 298 3.29 -13.53 -50.99
CA ARG A 298 2.52 -13.01 -49.87
C ARG A 298 1.87 -14.18 -49.13
N PRO A 299 2.34 -14.58 -47.94
CA PRO A 299 1.70 -15.63 -47.16
C PRO A 299 0.24 -15.25 -46.85
N ARG A 300 -0.61 -16.25 -46.59
CA ARG A 300 -1.97 -15.96 -46.10
C ARG A 300 -1.85 -15.07 -44.85
N PRO A 301 -2.64 -13.99 -44.70
CA PRO A 301 -2.49 -13.04 -43.58
C PRO A 301 -2.54 -13.72 -42.20
N THR A 302 -3.28 -14.82 -42.07
CA THR A 302 -3.29 -15.68 -40.87
C THR A 302 -1.90 -16.25 -40.56
N VAL A 303 -1.14 -16.70 -41.56
CA VAL A 303 0.21 -17.25 -41.40
C VAL A 303 1.22 -16.14 -41.12
N ALA A 304 1.05 -14.97 -41.72
CA ALA A 304 1.89 -13.79 -41.46
C ALA A 304 1.74 -13.31 -40.00
N VAL A 305 0.50 -13.18 -39.52
CA VAL A 305 0.21 -12.73 -38.14
C VAL A 305 0.66 -13.77 -37.13
N ILE A 306 0.38 -15.07 -37.36
CA ILE A 306 0.85 -16.15 -36.49
C ILE A 306 2.38 -16.23 -36.47
N GLY A 307 3.05 -16.08 -37.63
CA GLY A 307 4.51 -16.08 -37.70
C GLY A 307 5.14 -14.93 -36.92
N VAL A 308 4.54 -13.73 -36.96
CA VAL A 308 4.98 -12.56 -36.19
C VAL A 308 4.75 -12.75 -34.70
N VAL A 309 3.59 -13.28 -34.30
CA VAL A 309 3.29 -13.57 -32.89
C VAL A 309 4.21 -14.66 -32.35
N ILE A 310 4.48 -15.72 -33.13
CA ILE A 310 5.43 -16.77 -32.75
C ILE A 310 6.86 -16.21 -32.68
N LEU A 311 7.29 -15.38 -33.64
CA LEU A 311 8.61 -14.75 -33.57
C LEU A 311 8.75 -13.82 -32.36
N GLY A 312 7.71 -13.04 -32.04
CA GLY A 312 7.67 -12.22 -30.83
C GLY A 312 7.67 -13.05 -29.54
N LEU A 313 6.91 -14.14 -29.48
CA LEU A 313 6.86 -15.06 -28.34
C LEU A 313 8.12 -15.92 -28.20
N VAL A 314 8.81 -16.25 -29.30
CA VAL A 314 10.07 -16.99 -29.29
C VAL A 314 11.23 -16.06 -28.92
N ALA A 315 11.25 -14.82 -29.43
CA ALA A 315 12.20 -13.81 -29.00
C ALA A 315 12.01 -13.45 -27.51
N GLY A 316 10.76 -13.26 -27.06
CA GLY A 316 10.43 -13.06 -25.65
C GLY A 316 10.65 -14.31 -24.80
N GLY A 317 10.39 -15.50 -25.33
CA GLY A 317 10.63 -16.79 -24.67
C GLY A 317 12.11 -17.10 -24.47
N MET A 318 13.00 -16.65 -25.37
CA MET A 318 14.45 -16.72 -25.16
C MET A 318 14.93 -15.73 -24.09
N GLY A 319 14.22 -14.62 -23.85
CA GLY A 319 14.46 -13.75 -22.69
C GLY A 319 13.91 -14.33 -21.38
N VAL A 320 12.76 -15.01 -21.44
CA VAL A 320 12.09 -15.62 -20.27
C VAL A 320 12.73 -16.96 -19.83
N PHE A 321 13.38 -17.69 -20.75
CA PHE A 321 14.07 -18.96 -20.45
C PHE A 321 15.59 -18.91 -20.62
N GLY A 322 16.16 -17.79 -21.08
CA GLY A 322 17.57 -17.63 -21.41
C GLY A 322 18.26 -16.44 -20.76
N SER A 323 17.67 -15.88 -19.70
CA SER A 323 18.39 -15.06 -18.74
C SER A 323 18.63 -15.94 -17.52
N SER A 324 19.86 -16.41 -17.31
CA SER A 324 20.29 -16.64 -15.95
C SER A 324 20.12 -15.30 -15.26
N ASP A 325 19.06 -15.16 -14.45
CA ASP A 325 19.01 -14.12 -13.45
C ASP A 325 20.29 -14.31 -12.63
N ASP A 326 21.30 -13.50 -12.93
CA ASP A 326 22.29 -13.11 -11.96
C ASP A 326 21.43 -12.62 -10.79
N VAL A 327 21.33 -13.47 -9.76
CA VAL A 327 20.76 -13.12 -8.47
C VAL A 327 21.57 -11.92 -8.02
N LYS A 328 21.05 -10.73 -8.32
CA LYS A 328 21.63 -9.47 -7.87
C LYS A 328 21.75 -9.60 -6.37
N THR A 329 22.99 -9.51 -5.93
CA THR A 329 23.39 -9.38 -4.53
C THR A 329 22.44 -8.41 -3.84
N VAL A 330 21.64 -8.92 -2.89
CA VAL A 330 20.90 -8.06 -1.96
C VAL A 330 21.97 -7.39 -1.10
N ASP A 331 22.26 -6.14 -1.43
CA ASP A 331 23.22 -5.31 -0.70
C ASP A 331 22.60 -4.97 0.67
N ALA A 332 23.41 -4.76 1.71
CA ALA A 332 22.90 -4.44 3.06
C ALA A 332 22.16 -3.08 3.12
N THR A 333 22.14 -2.34 2.01
CA THR A 333 21.42 -1.08 1.79
C THR A 333 20.08 -1.26 1.05
N ASP A 334 19.73 -2.48 0.62
CA ASP A 334 18.47 -2.80 -0.08
C ASP A 334 17.32 -2.99 0.91
N VAL A 335 16.68 -1.87 1.25
CA VAL A 335 15.48 -1.79 2.09
C VAL A 335 14.22 -2.17 1.30
N GLY A 336 14.18 -1.79 0.02
CA GLY A 336 12.99 -1.89 -0.81
C GLY A 336 12.67 -3.29 -1.33
N LYS A 337 13.68 -4.18 -1.42
CA LYS A 337 13.52 -5.58 -1.87
C LYS A 337 12.77 -5.69 -3.20
N GLY A 338 12.97 -4.72 -4.09
CA GLY A 338 12.31 -4.63 -5.39
C GLY A 338 10.83 -4.25 -5.37
N LYS A 339 10.26 -3.82 -4.23
CA LYS A 339 8.90 -3.28 -4.16
C LYS A 339 8.79 -1.99 -4.99
N THR A 340 7.65 -1.80 -5.63
CA THR A 340 7.37 -0.61 -6.43
C THR A 340 6.74 0.50 -5.58
N ILE A 341 7.20 1.74 -5.74
CA ILE A 341 6.59 2.96 -5.21
C ILE A 341 6.22 3.89 -6.38
N SER A 342 4.96 4.33 -6.41
CA SER A 342 4.40 5.26 -7.40
C SER A 342 4.48 6.71 -6.91
N VAL A 343 5.20 7.56 -7.64
CA VAL A 343 5.45 8.97 -7.25
C VAL A 343 4.84 9.90 -8.30
N GLY A 344 3.95 10.79 -7.89
CA GLY A 344 3.38 11.80 -8.78
C GLY A 344 4.03 13.16 -8.56
N TYR A 345 4.15 13.97 -9.61
CA TYR A 345 4.68 15.33 -9.50
C TYR A 345 4.00 16.34 -10.43
N ILE A 346 3.94 17.59 -9.98
CA ILE A 346 3.58 18.76 -10.77
C ILE A 346 4.86 19.25 -11.47
N PRO A 347 4.83 19.67 -12.75
CA PRO A 347 6.04 20.06 -13.49
C PRO A 347 6.61 21.43 -13.07
N TRP A 348 6.54 21.76 -11.78
CA TRP A 348 7.25 22.90 -11.19
C TRP A 348 8.68 22.50 -10.87
N ASP A 349 9.59 23.47 -10.88
CA ASP A 349 11.03 23.21 -10.81
C ASP A 349 11.42 22.46 -9.53
N GLU A 350 10.86 22.87 -8.40
CA GLU A 350 11.04 22.24 -7.09
C GLU A 350 10.38 20.85 -7.00
N GLY A 351 9.21 20.68 -7.61
CA GLY A 351 8.49 19.41 -7.68
C GLY A 351 9.26 18.37 -8.50
N VAL A 352 9.82 18.78 -9.64
CA VAL A 352 10.72 17.96 -10.46
C VAL A 352 12.00 17.63 -9.69
N ALA A 353 12.64 18.64 -9.09
CA ALA A 353 13.88 18.45 -8.35
C ALA A 353 13.74 17.46 -7.19
N SER A 354 12.73 17.67 -6.33
CA SER A 354 12.45 16.80 -5.18
C SER A 354 12.04 15.39 -5.60
N THR A 355 11.20 15.24 -6.63
CA THR A 355 10.74 13.94 -7.11
C THR A 355 11.87 13.09 -7.67
N PHE A 356 12.70 13.66 -8.56
CA PHE A 356 13.80 12.90 -9.16
C PHE A 356 14.93 12.64 -8.15
N LEU A 357 15.12 13.50 -7.15
CA LEU A 357 15.99 13.22 -5.99
C LEU A 357 15.50 12.00 -5.22
N TRP A 358 14.22 11.96 -4.85
CA TRP A 358 13.64 10.81 -4.14
C TRP A 358 13.63 9.54 -4.98
N LYS A 359 13.38 9.64 -6.29
CA LYS A 359 13.51 8.52 -7.22
C LYS A 359 14.89 7.88 -7.12
N GLU A 360 15.96 8.69 -7.24
CA GLU A 360 17.33 8.19 -7.13
C GLU A 360 17.63 7.58 -5.75
N ILE A 361 17.21 8.23 -4.66
CA ILE A 361 17.45 7.75 -3.29
C ILE A 361 16.74 6.41 -3.05
N LEU A 362 15.47 6.29 -3.43
CA LEU A 362 14.68 5.07 -3.25
C LEU A 362 15.20 3.92 -4.12
N GLU A 363 15.61 4.19 -5.37
CA GLU A 363 16.27 3.20 -6.22
C GLU A 363 17.60 2.70 -5.63
N GLN A 364 18.42 3.60 -5.06
CA GLN A 364 19.63 3.22 -4.31
C GLN A 364 19.34 2.43 -3.02
N ARG A 365 18.12 2.54 -2.50
CA ARG A 365 17.62 1.75 -1.35
C ARG A 365 16.82 0.52 -1.80
N GLY A 366 16.87 0.17 -3.09
CA GLY A 366 16.34 -1.08 -3.62
C GLY A 366 14.83 -1.11 -3.92
N PHE A 367 14.19 0.06 -3.99
CA PHE A 367 12.83 0.18 -4.53
C PHE A 367 12.85 0.30 -6.06
N LYS A 368 11.74 -0.07 -6.70
CA LYS A 368 11.43 0.34 -8.07
C LYS A 368 10.56 1.59 -8.00
N VAL A 369 10.92 2.67 -8.69
CA VAL A 369 10.16 3.93 -8.60
C VAL A 369 9.50 4.25 -9.93
N ASP A 370 8.17 4.36 -9.92
CA ASP A 370 7.37 4.82 -11.06
C ASP A 370 7.00 6.29 -10.86
N ALA A 371 7.80 7.19 -11.42
CA ALA A 371 7.60 8.64 -11.30
C ALA A 371 6.86 9.21 -12.52
N ARG A 372 5.70 9.85 -12.31
CA ARG A 372 4.84 10.35 -13.40
C ARG A 372 4.38 11.79 -13.16
N GLN A 373 4.30 12.55 -14.26
CA GLN A 373 3.79 13.92 -14.25
C GLN A 373 2.25 13.93 -14.25
N TYR A 374 1.67 14.81 -13.43
CA TYR A 374 0.22 15.01 -13.34
C TYR A 374 -0.14 16.49 -13.16
N GLU A 375 -1.38 16.85 -13.49
CA GLU A 375 -2.00 18.09 -12.98
C GLU A 375 -2.34 17.95 -11.50
N ALA A 376 -2.31 19.07 -10.76
CA ALA A 376 -2.62 19.10 -9.34
C ALA A 376 -3.94 18.35 -9.00
N GLY A 377 -5.05 18.66 -9.68
CA GLY A 377 -6.33 18.01 -9.40
C GLY A 377 -6.33 16.49 -9.59
N SER A 378 -5.66 15.99 -10.64
CA SER A 378 -5.52 14.56 -10.91
C SER A 378 -4.60 13.88 -9.90
N LEU A 379 -3.52 14.58 -9.50
CA LEU A 379 -2.56 14.09 -8.51
C LEU A 379 -3.21 13.88 -7.14
N TYR A 380 -3.93 14.89 -6.62
CA TYR A 380 -4.67 14.76 -5.35
C TYR A 380 -5.74 13.67 -5.40
N THR A 381 -6.45 13.55 -6.53
CA THR A 381 -7.46 12.49 -6.70
C THR A 381 -6.82 11.10 -6.74
N GLY A 382 -5.70 10.95 -7.45
CA GLY A 382 -4.96 9.68 -7.52
C GLY A 382 -4.40 9.24 -6.17
N MET A 383 -3.86 10.16 -5.37
CA MET A 383 -3.42 9.86 -4.00
C MET A 383 -4.60 9.53 -3.08
N ALA A 384 -5.70 10.28 -3.15
CA ALA A 384 -6.88 10.04 -2.30
C ALA A 384 -7.53 8.67 -2.57
N ASN A 385 -7.37 8.15 -3.78
CA ASN A 385 -7.84 6.82 -4.19
C ASN A 385 -6.77 5.72 -4.01
N GLY A 386 -5.59 6.06 -3.50
CA GLY A 386 -4.52 5.09 -3.19
C GLY A 386 -3.68 4.61 -4.36
N GLN A 387 -3.69 5.32 -5.49
CA GLN A 387 -3.03 4.90 -6.74
C GLN A 387 -1.66 5.53 -6.95
N ILE A 388 -1.45 6.68 -6.31
CA ILE A 388 -0.17 7.36 -6.24
C ILE A 388 0.23 7.30 -4.78
N ASP A 389 1.42 6.76 -4.51
CA ASP A 389 1.88 6.53 -3.14
C ASP A 389 2.19 7.85 -2.45
N PHE A 390 2.96 8.74 -3.08
CA PHE A 390 3.22 10.08 -2.56
C PHE A 390 3.59 11.12 -3.64
N GLN A 391 3.60 12.38 -3.24
CA GLN A 391 4.15 13.52 -3.97
C GLN A 391 4.79 14.53 -3.01
N THR A 392 5.77 15.29 -3.49
CA THR A 392 6.57 16.20 -2.67
C THR A 392 6.25 17.67 -2.90
N ASP A 393 5.21 18.04 -3.65
CA ASP A 393 5.01 19.42 -4.10
C ASP A 393 3.64 20.01 -3.70
N SER A 394 3.25 19.79 -2.44
CA SER A 394 2.00 20.31 -1.89
C SER A 394 2.19 21.64 -1.16
N TRP A 395 1.90 22.76 -1.84
CA TRP A 395 1.97 24.11 -1.27
C TRP A 395 0.75 24.42 -0.38
N LEU A 396 0.95 24.47 0.94
CA LEU A 396 -0.09 24.67 1.95
C LEU A 396 0.26 25.80 2.92
N PRO A 397 -0.72 26.53 3.48
CA PRO A 397 -2.16 26.28 3.39
C PRO A 397 -2.87 27.04 2.26
N THR A 398 -2.18 27.82 1.43
CA THR A 398 -2.81 28.83 0.55
C THR A 398 -3.00 28.32 -0.87
N THR A 399 -1.94 27.85 -1.53
CA THR A 399 -1.96 27.50 -2.97
C THR A 399 -2.85 26.29 -3.24
N HIS A 400 -2.69 25.21 -2.48
CA HIS A 400 -3.49 23.99 -2.65
C HIS A 400 -4.63 23.85 -1.63
N ALA A 401 -5.08 24.95 -1.01
CA ALA A 401 -6.16 24.97 0.00
C ALA A 401 -7.43 24.22 -0.43
N GLN A 402 -7.84 24.41 -1.68
CA GLN A 402 -9.05 23.81 -2.25
C GLN A 402 -8.96 22.28 -2.35
N TYR A 403 -7.78 21.75 -2.66
CA TYR A 403 -7.55 20.32 -2.73
C TYR A 403 -7.39 19.72 -1.34
N TRP A 404 -6.69 20.42 -0.44
CA TRP A 404 -6.57 20.01 0.96
C TRP A 404 -7.92 19.93 1.66
N LYS A 405 -8.79 20.93 1.49
CA LYS A 405 -10.15 20.92 2.04
C LYS A 405 -11.00 19.77 1.50
N LYS A 406 -10.76 19.34 0.25
CA LYS A 406 -11.55 18.29 -0.40
C LYS A 406 -11.05 16.88 -0.09
N TYR A 407 -9.73 16.69 0.01
CA TYR A 407 -9.11 15.37 0.06
C TYR A 407 -8.28 15.10 1.32
N GLY A 408 -8.01 16.10 2.16
CA GLY A 408 -7.09 16.01 3.30
C GLY A 408 -7.40 14.84 4.25
N ASP A 409 -8.67 14.57 4.53
CA ASP A 409 -9.09 13.44 5.39
C ASP A 409 -8.67 12.05 4.83
N LYS A 410 -8.47 11.96 3.51
CA LYS A 410 -8.08 10.74 2.78
C LYS A 410 -6.57 10.65 2.52
N LEU A 411 -5.78 11.63 2.96
CA LEU A 411 -4.34 11.69 2.74
C LEU A 411 -3.57 11.58 4.07
N GLU A 412 -2.28 11.35 3.95
CA GLU A 412 -1.30 11.47 5.04
C GLU A 412 -0.38 12.66 4.70
N ASP A 413 -0.30 13.64 5.59
CA ASP A 413 0.71 14.69 5.49
C ASP A 413 1.98 14.21 6.19
N MET A 414 3.07 14.11 5.45
CA MET A 414 4.39 13.75 6.00
C MET A 414 5.12 14.98 6.55
N GLY A 415 4.50 16.16 6.48
CA GLY A 415 5.04 17.41 6.94
C GLY A 415 5.68 18.23 5.82
N SER A 416 5.90 19.49 6.16
CA SER A 416 6.65 20.43 5.33
C SER A 416 8.11 19.99 5.22
N TRP A 417 8.68 19.97 4.02
CA TRP A 417 10.12 19.77 3.81
C TRP A 417 10.86 21.05 3.42
N TYR A 418 10.12 22.08 3.01
CA TYR A 418 10.66 23.40 2.65
C TYR A 418 9.68 24.52 3.03
N GLY A 419 10.20 25.63 3.53
CA GLY A 419 9.42 26.83 3.84
C GLY A 419 10.18 27.79 4.77
N PRO A 420 9.69 29.03 4.95
CA PRO A 420 8.51 29.59 4.30
C PRO A 420 8.75 29.94 2.81
N THR A 421 7.70 29.83 2.00
CA THR A 421 7.69 30.23 0.58
C THR A 421 7.01 31.59 0.41
N SER A 422 7.11 32.18 -0.79
CA SER A 422 6.35 33.38 -1.15
C SER A 422 5.81 33.30 -2.58
N LEU A 423 4.68 33.96 -2.81
CA LEU A 423 4.08 34.14 -4.12
C LEU A 423 4.12 35.62 -4.47
N GLU A 424 4.53 35.96 -5.69
CA GLU A 424 4.74 37.35 -6.08
C GLU A 424 4.51 37.60 -7.57
N ILE A 425 4.36 38.89 -7.92
CA ILE A 425 4.67 39.34 -9.27
C ILE A 425 6.14 39.73 -9.27
N ALA A 426 6.89 39.25 -10.24
CA ALA A 426 8.28 39.63 -10.46
C ALA A 426 8.41 40.50 -11.71
N VAL A 427 9.33 41.46 -11.64
CA VAL A 427 9.75 42.29 -12.79
C VAL A 427 11.27 42.29 -12.87
N PRO A 428 11.89 42.41 -14.05
CA PRO A 428 13.34 42.58 -14.12
C PRO A 428 13.81 43.84 -13.40
N SER A 429 14.89 43.75 -12.62
CA SER A 429 15.39 44.85 -11.77
C SER A 429 15.81 46.11 -12.56
N TYR A 430 16.01 45.99 -13.88
CA TYR A 430 16.24 47.14 -14.76
C TYR A 430 14.99 48.00 -14.99
N VAL A 431 13.79 47.52 -14.65
CA VAL A 431 12.53 48.29 -14.71
C VAL A 431 12.44 49.19 -13.48
N LYS A 432 12.75 50.48 -13.66
CA LYS A 432 12.81 51.43 -12.54
C LYS A 432 11.42 51.88 -12.09
N GLY A 433 11.27 52.11 -10.78
CA GLY A 433 10.07 52.68 -10.19
C GLY A 433 8.93 51.69 -9.95
N VAL A 434 9.22 50.38 -9.93
CA VAL A 434 8.26 49.33 -9.58
C VAL A 434 8.91 48.44 -8.52
N LYS A 435 8.47 48.55 -7.26
CA LYS A 435 9.01 47.78 -6.12
C LYS A 435 7.93 47.06 -5.30
N SER A 436 6.67 47.42 -5.51
CA SER A 436 5.50 46.81 -4.89
C SER A 436 4.43 46.50 -5.94
N THR A 437 3.51 45.58 -5.63
CA THR A 437 2.36 45.29 -6.51
C THR A 437 1.50 46.54 -6.73
N ALA A 438 1.48 47.48 -5.78
CA ALA A 438 0.78 48.75 -5.91
C ALA A 438 1.38 49.66 -7.01
N ASP A 439 2.69 49.56 -7.25
CA ASP A 439 3.39 50.40 -8.24
C ASP A 439 3.04 50.03 -9.68
N LEU A 440 2.46 48.84 -9.93
CA LEU A 440 2.01 48.44 -11.27
C LEU A 440 0.82 49.28 -11.76
N LYS A 441 0.05 49.87 -10.84
CA LYS A 441 -1.13 50.68 -11.16
C LYS A 441 -0.72 51.96 -11.89
N GLY A 442 -1.28 52.20 -13.07
CA GLY A 442 -0.93 53.36 -13.91
C GLY A 442 0.29 53.16 -14.82
N LYS A 443 0.90 51.96 -14.81
CA LYS A 443 2.00 51.57 -15.71
C LYS A 443 1.59 50.52 -16.75
N GLU A 444 0.29 50.35 -16.99
CA GLU A 444 -0.23 49.25 -17.81
C GLU A 444 0.38 49.19 -19.22
N SER A 445 0.53 50.35 -19.86
CA SER A 445 1.12 50.46 -21.20
C SER A 445 2.59 50.04 -21.25
N GLU A 446 3.36 50.27 -20.18
CA GLU A 446 4.77 49.88 -20.05
C GLU A 446 4.94 48.36 -20.12
N PHE A 447 3.96 47.63 -19.59
CA PHE A 447 3.90 46.17 -19.55
C PHE A 447 2.95 45.57 -20.60
N LYS A 448 2.65 46.32 -21.67
CA LYS A 448 1.77 45.86 -22.78
C LYS A 448 0.37 45.43 -22.31
N ASN A 449 -0.14 46.05 -21.25
CA ASN A 449 -1.40 45.77 -20.58
C ASN A 449 -1.58 44.31 -20.15
N ARG A 450 -0.49 43.60 -19.84
CA ARG A 450 -0.56 42.18 -19.46
C ARG A 450 0.34 41.81 -18.30
N ILE A 451 -0.12 40.85 -17.50
CA ILE A 451 0.68 40.10 -16.54
C ILE A 451 0.76 38.69 -17.10
N VAL A 452 1.97 38.18 -17.32
CA VAL A 452 2.19 36.85 -17.89
C VAL A 452 2.15 35.84 -16.74
N GLY A 453 1.10 35.03 -16.71
CA GLY A 453 0.90 34.01 -15.68
C GLY A 453 1.35 32.63 -16.12
N ILE A 454 1.06 31.66 -15.25
CA ILE A 454 1.40 30.25 -15.42
C ILE A 454 0.13 29.41 -15.66
N GLU A 455 0.13 28.14 -15.27
CA GLU A 455 -0.99 27.21 -15.45
C GLU A 455 -2.28 27.75 -14.79
N PRO A 456 -3.44 27.74 -15.48
CA PRO A 456 -4.71 28.20 -14.90
C PRO A 456 -5.16 27.42 -13.65
N SER A 457 -4.72 26.17 -13.54
CA SER A 457 -4.98 25.27 -12.40
C SER A 457 -4.14 25.61 -11.16
N ALA A 458 -3.08 26.41 -11.30
CA ALA A 458 -2.23 26.81 -10.19
C ALA A 458 -3.00 27.66 -9.18
N GLY A 459 -2.85 27.36 -7.88
CA GLY A 459 -3.53 28.09 -6.82
C GLY A 459 -3.25 29.59 -6.81
N GLU A 460 -2.01 29.96 -7.12
CA GLU A 460 -1.57 31.35 -7.24
C GLU A 460 -2.30 32.11 -8.37
N MET A 461 -2.66 31.43 -9.46
CA MET A 461 -3.39 32.05 -10.57
C MET A 461 -4.83 32.37 -10.19
N GLY A 462 -5.46 31.53 -9.35
CA GLY A 462 -6.73 31.84 -8.71
C GLY A 462 -6.64 33.07 -7.82
N LEU A 463 -5.64 33.12 -6.93
CA LEU A 463 -5.41 34.28 -6.05
C LEU A 463 -5.12 35.56 -6.84
N LEU A 464 -4.31 35.47 -7.90
CA LEU A 464 -3.99 36.59 -8.78
C LEU A 464 -5.26 37.19 -9.38
N LYS A 465 -6.08 36.35 -10.03
CA LYS A 465 -7.29 36.79 -10.75
C LYS A 465 -8.40 37.24 -9.82
N ASP A 466 -8.64 36.48 -8.74
CA ASP A 466 -9.82 36.67 -7.90
C ASP A 466 -9.60 37.70 -6.79
N LYS A 467 -8.35 37.90 -6.36
CA LYS A 467 -8.01 38.73 -5.21
C LYS A 467 -6.98 39.81 -5.53
N VAL A 468 -5.75 39.45 -5.92
CA VAL A 468 -4.63 40.42 -6.08
C VAL A 468 -4.95 41.51 -7.10
N VAL A 469 -5.46 41.14 -8.28
CA VAL A 469 -5.85 42.11 -9.32
C VAL A 469 -6.92 43.08 -8.82
N LYS A 470 -7.88 42.60 -8.02
CA LYS A 470 -8.95 43.43 -7.46
C LYS A 470 -8.43 44.34 -6.35
N ASP A 471 -7.70 43.78 -5.39
CA ASP A 471 -7.17 44.49 -4.23
C ASP A 471 -6.25 45.65 -4.65
N TYR A 472 -5.43 45.46 -5.67
CA TYR A 472 -4.51 46.50 -6.17
C TYR A 472 -5.09 47.38 -7.28
N GLY A 473 -6.31 47.11 -7.75
CA GLY A 473 -6.97 47.88 -8.80
C GLY A 473 -6.27 47.76 -10.16
N LEU A 474 -5.81 46.56 -10.49
CA LEU A 474 -5.07 46.22 -11.72
C LEU A 474 -5.99 45.73 -12.85
N SER A 475 -7.28 46.08 -12.83
CA SER A 475 -8.30 45.57 -13.78
C SER A 475 -8.03 45.90 -15.26
N LYS A 476 -7.12 46.83 -15.54
CA LYS A 476 -6.65 47.17 -16.89
C LYS A 476 -5.57 46.22 -17.41
N TYR A 477 -4.93 45.44 -16.55
CA TYR A 477 -4.05 44.36 -16.96
C TYR A 477 -4.87 43.12 -17.31
N LYS A 478 -4.58 42.51 -18.46
CA LYS A 478 -5.02 41.16 -18.79
C LYS A 478 -4.03 40.16 -18.18
N VAL A 479 -4.49 39.34 -17.25
CA VAL A 479 -3.73 38.16 -16.81
C VAL A 479 -3.76 37.16 -17.96
N VAL A 480 -2.59 36.84 -18.51
CA VAL A 480 -2.43 35.90 -19.61
C VAL A 480 -2.14 34.53 -19.02
N ASP A 481 -3.07 33.61 -19.25
CA ASP A 481 -2.90 32.20 -18.90
C ASP A 481 -1.87 31.54 -19.82
N GLY A 482 -0.99 30.73 -19.23
CA GLY A 482 0.10 30.07 -19.95
C GLY A 482 0.56 28.81 -19.22
N SER A 483 1.81 28.43 -19.46
CA SER A 483 2.52 27.46 -18.61
C SER A 483 3.77 28.12 -18.05
N THR A 484 4.29 27.58 -16.95
CA THR A 484 5.51 28.07 -16.30
C THR A 484 6.67 28.20 -17.30
N PRO A 485 6.95 27.21 -18.16
CA PRO A 485 8.03 27.35 -19.15
C PRO A 485 7.74 28.35 -20.28
N ALA A 486 6.47 28.54 -20.65
CA ALA A 486 6.09 29.60 -21.60
C ALA A 486 6.35 30.98 -21.00
N MET A 487 5.97 31.18 -19.74
CA MET A 487 6.26 32.40 -18.98
C MET A 487 7.78 32.64 -18.87
N LEU A 488 8.57 31.62 -18.52
CA LEU A 488 10.04 31.72 -18.42
C LEU A 488 10.70 32.02 -19.78
N THR A 489 10.14 31.50 -20.87
CA THR A 489 10.59 31.79 -22.23
C THR A 489 10.31 33.24 -22.62
N GLU A 490 9.13 33.75 -22.28
CA GLU A 490 8.82 35.18 -22.45
C GLU A 490 9.73 36.06 -21.59
N LEU A 491 9.95 35.70 -20.33
CA LEU A 491 10.86 36.38 -19.42
C LEU A 491 12.28 36.43 -20.00
N LYS A 492 12.81 35.29 -20.44
CA LYS A 492 14.14 35.20 -21.08
C LYS A 492 14.24 36.11 -22.30
N ARG A 493 13.23 36.12 -23.18
CA ARG A 493 13.20 36.98 -24.38
C ARG A 493 13.14 38.46 -24.02
N ALA A 494 12.29 38.83 -23.07
CA ALA A 494 12.16 40.21 -22.60
C ALA A 494 13.46 40.69 -21.91
N TYR A 495 14.04 39.85 -21.06
CA TYR A 495 15.29 40.12 -20.34
C TYR A 495 16.48 40.31 -21.29
N ALA A 496 16.59 39.47 -22.33
CA ALA A 496 17.62 39.60 -23.36
C ALA A 496 17.49 40.92 -24.15
N LYS A 497 16.25 41.40 -24.35
CA LYS A 497 15.97 42.67 -25.07
C LYS A 497 15.88 43.89 -24.16
N LYS A 498 16.02 43.73 -22.83
CA LYS A 498 15.78 44.77 -21.83
C LYS A 498 14.37 45.41 -21.92
N GLU A 499 13.37 44.63 -22.33
CA GLU A 499 11.97 45.06 -22.36
C GLU A 499 11.30 44.86 -20.98
N PRO A 500 10.39 45.75 -20.54
CA PRO A 500 9.59 45.51 -19.33
C PRO A 500 8.66 44.30 -19.50
N ILE A 501 8.60 43.47 -18.46
CA ILE A 501 7.68 42.34 -18.35
C ILE A 501 7.29 42.16 -16.88
N ALA A 502 6.02 41.86 -16.62
CA ALA A 502 5.51 41.46 -15.32
C ALA A 502 5.07 40.00 -15.42
N VAL A 503 5.65 39.15 -14.57
CA VAL A 503 5.38 37.71 -14.55
C VAL A 503 4.92 37.28 -13.17
N THR A 504 4.03 36.30 -13.08
CA THR A 504 3.75 35.61 -11.82
C THR A 504 4.92 34.65 -11.51
N LEU A 505 5.42 34.67 -10.27
CA LEU A 505 6.56 33.86 -9.84
C LEU A 505 6.48 33.58 -8.33
N TRP A 506 7.28 32.62 -7.84
CA TRP A 506 7.31 32.22 -6.43
C TRP A 506 8.74 32.03 -5.94
N SER A 507 8.91 31.99 -4.63
CA SER A 507 10.19 31.69 -3.98
C SER A 507 10.07 30.44 -3.10
N PRO A 508 10.98 29.46 -3.23
CA PRO A 508 12.23 29.50 -3.99
C PRO A 508 12.01 29.27 -5.48
N HIS A 509 12.85 29.85 -6.32
CA HIS A 509 12.85 29.59 -7.77
C HIS A 509 14.19 30.02 -8.38
N TRP A 510 14.85 29.13 -9.13
CA TRP A 510 16.16 29.38 -9.76
C TRP A 510 16.25 30.66 -10.60
N ALA A 511 15.11 31.13 -11.15
CA ALA A 511 15.07 32.35 -11.96
C ALA A 511 15.61 33.58 -11.23
N TYR A 512 15.53 33.64 -9.89
CA TYR A 512 16.11 34.72 -9.09
C TYR A 512 17.63 34.67 -9.02
N ASP A 513 18.24 33.49 -9.19
CA ASP A 513 19.70 33.33 -9.26
C ASP A 513 20.23 33.58 -10.67
N LYS A 514 19.43 33.29 -11.70
CA LYS A 514 19.84 33.46 -13.12
C LYS A 514 19.58 34.86 -13.66
N TYR A 515 18.49 35.50 -13.24
CA TYR A 515 18.07 36.81 -13.70
C TYR A 515 18.02 37.78 -12.53
N ASP A 516 18.47 39.01 -12.75
CA ASP A 516 18.31 40.08 -11.77
C ASP A 516 16.86 40.56 -11.80
N LEU A 517 16.04 40.01 -10.89
CA LEU A 517 14.60 40.27 -10.78
C LEU A 517 14.27 40.94 -9.45
N THR A 518 13.35 41.91 -9.49
CA THR A 518 12.74 42.51 -8.31
C THR A 518 11.45 41.76 -7.97
N LYS A 519 11.43 41.14 -6.78
CA LYS A 519 10.21 40.61 -6.14
C LYS A 519 9.36 41.80 -5.71
N LEU A 520 8.16 41.95 -6.27
CA LEU A 520 7.29 43.05 -5.88
C LEU A 520 6.69 42.78 -4.50
N SER A 521 6.88 43.70 -3.56
CA SER A 521 6.28 43.59 -2.23
C SER A 521 4.75 43.65 -2.27
N ASP A 522 4.11 42.90 -1.36
CA ASP A 522 2.66 42.83 -1.18
C ASP A 522 2.22 43.54 0.10
N PRO A 523 2.13 44.89 0.10
CA PRO A 523 1.76 45.65 1.29
C PRO A 523 0.35 45.36 1.83
N LYS A 524 -0.54 44.77 1.03
CA LYS A 524 -1.90 44.37 1.45
C LYS A 524 -2.00 42.93 1.95
N GLY A 525 -0.96 42.12 1.77
CA GLY A 525 -1.00 40.68 2.07
C GLY A 525 -2.06 39.94 1.23
N SER A 526 -2.31 40.38 0.00
CA SER A 526 -3.28 39.76 -0.91
C SER A 526 -2.87 38.33 -1.28
N TRP A 527 -1.57 38.03 -1.40
CA TRP A 527 -1.03 36.70 -1.70
C TRP A 527 -1.10 35.73 -0.52
N GLY A 528 -1.11 36.23 0.72
CA GLY A 528 -1.12 35.41 1.94
C GLY A 528 0.16 35.60 2.76
N LYS A 529 0.37 34.73 3.78
CA LYS A 529 1.54 34.80 4.68
C LYS A 529 2.73 33.96 4.20
N GLY A 530 2.64 33.36 3.00
CA GLY A 530 3.57 32.34 2.51
C GLY A 530 3.08 30.93 2.80
N ASP A 531 3.45 29.98 1.94
CA ASP A 531 3.16 28.56 2.12
C ASP A 531 4.38 27.81 2.68
N GLU A 532 4.15 26.56 3.03
CA GLU A 532 5.16 25.53 3.18
C GLU A 532 4.94 24.49 2.08
N VAL A 533 6.01 23.84 1.63
CA VAL A 533 5.95 22.75 0.65
C VAL A 533 5.95 21.42 1.40
N HIS A 534 4.83 20.71 1.32
CA HIS A 534 4.59 19.46 2.04
C HIS A 534 4.78 18.25 1.14
N THR A 535 5.21 17.16 1.78
CA THR A 535 5.10 15.83 1.20
C THR A 535 3.76 15.23 1.61
N LEU A 536 2.91 14.90 0.63
CA LEU A 536 1.65 14.23 0.87
C LEU A 536 1.70 12.80 0.33
N ALA A 537 1.13 11.87 1.07
CA ALA A 537 1.00 10.47 0.67
C ALA A 537 -0.46 10.00 0.73
N ARG A 538 -0.75 8.88 0.06
CA ARG A 538 -2.03 8.19 0.22
C ARG A 538 -2.18 7.64 1.64
N LYS A 539 -3.44 7.44 2.06
CA LYS A 539 -3.71 6.69 3.29
C LYS A 539 -3.10 5.29 3.23
N GLY A 540 -2.46 4.87 4.32
CA GLY A 540 -1.79 3.59 4.48
C GLY A 540 -0.33 3.56 3.99
N PHE A 541 0.19 4.64 3.40
CA PHE A 541 1.57 4.65 2.90
C PHE A 541 2.58 4.36 4.01
N SER A 542 2.44 5.00 5.18
CA SER A 542 3.32 4.78 6.34
C SER A 542 3.31 3.34 6.87
N LYS A 543 2.24 2.59 6.58
CA LYS A 543 2.12 1.17 6.95
C LYS A 543 2.79 0.25 5.93
N ASP A 544 2.65 0.56 4.64
CA ASP A 544 3.14 -0.28 3.55
C ASP A 544 4.66 -0.09 3.33
N PHE A 545 5.16 1.12 3.59
CA PHE A 545 6.55 1.55 3.39
C PHE A 545 7.08 2.35 4.61
N PRO A 546 7.19 1.73 5.80
CA PRO A 546 7.49 2.47 7.03
C PRO A 546 8.85 3.18 7.01
N GLU A 547 9.88 2.58 6.42
CA GLU A 547 11.20 3.19 6.30
C GLU A 547 11.17 4.40 5.35
N ALA A 548 10.56 4.26 4.17
CA ALA A 548 10.44 5.35 3.21
C ALA A 548 9.56 6.50 3.74
N ALA A 549 8.49 6.19 4.48
CA ALA A 549 7.64 7.18 5.12
C ALA A 549 8.40 7.97 6.19
N GLN A 550 9.24 7.31 6.99
CA GLN A 550 10.09 8.00 7.97
C GLN A 550 11.10 8.92 7.27
N TRP A 551 11.77 8.44 6.22
CA TRP A 551 12.71 9.26 5.45
C TRP A 551 12.05 10.49 4.82
N LEU A 552 10.82 10.33 4.31
CA LEU A 552 10.03 11.42 3.74
C LEU A 552 9.54 12.42 4.79
N LYS A 553 9.23 11.97 6.02
CA LYS A 553 8.90 12.87 7.15
C LYS A 553 10.09 13.69 7.62
N ASP A 554 11.27 13.07 7.64
CA ASP A 554 12.52 13.73 8.03
C ASP A 554 13.13 14.55 6.89
N PHE A 555 12.48 14.57 5.71
CA PHE A 555 12.97 15.26 4.52
C PHE A 555 13.04 16.77 4.76
N LYS A 556 14.23 17.34 4.56
CA LYS A 556 14.46 18.79 4.57
C LYS A 556 15.54 19.16 3.55
N LEU A 557 15.27 20.19 2.74
CA LEU A 557 16.30 20.88 1.96
C LEU A 557 16.34 22.35 2.37
N ASN A 558 17.55 22.92 2.40
CA ASN A 558 17.68 24.38 2.49
C ASN A 558 17.70 25.01 1.09
N GLU A 559 17.48 26.33 1.02
CA GLU A 559 17.41 27.10 -0.24
C GLU A 559 18.63 26.86 -1.13
N LYS A 560 19.85 26.89 -0.57
CA LYS A 560 21.08 26.66 -1.35
C LYS A 560 21.11 25.26 -1.98
N GLN A 561 20.66 24.23 -1.25
CA GLN A 561 20.60 22.87 -1.78
C GLN A 561 19.56 22.77 -2.89
N LEU A 562 18.36 23.27 -2.66
CA LEU A 562 17.26 23.24 -3.62
C LEU A 562 17.60 24.02 -4.91
N SER A 563 18.00 25.29 -4.80
CA SER A 563 18.39 26.11 -5.97
C SER A 563 19.56 25.49 -6.73
N SER A 564 20.54 24.89 -6.05
CA SER A 564 21.65 24.21 -6.74
C SER A 564 21.23 22.94 -7.48
N LEU A 565 20.22 22.23 -6.96
CA LEU A 565 19.66 21.04 -7.58
C LEU A 565 18.81 21.41 -8.79
N GLU A 566 17.91 22.39 -8.65
CA GLU A 566 17.14 22.98 -9.74
C GLU A 566 18.05 23.50 -10.85
N GLY A 567 19.09 24.27 -10.49
CA GLY A 567 20.08 24.78 -11.44
C GLY A 567 20.79 23.66 -12.19
N ALA A 568 21.18 22.57 -11.51
CA ALA A 568 21.81 21.42 -12.15
C ALA A 568 20.87 20.72 -13.15
N ILE A 569 19.59 20.57 -12.80
CA ILE A 569 18.57 19.99 -13.68
C ILE A 569 18.34 20.89 -14.91
N GLN A 570 18.25 22.20 -14.69
CA GLN A 570 18.07 23.18 -15.77
C GLN A 570 19.27 23.24 -16.72
N ASP A 571 20.50 23.16 -16.19
CA ASP A 571 21.73 23.20 -16.98
C ASP A 571 21.96 21.90 -17.78
N ALA A 572 21.53 20.75 -17.25
CA ALA A 572 21.63 19.47 -17.95
C ALA A 572 20.76 19.42 -19.22
N GLY A 573 19.67 20.21 -19.25
CA GLY A 573 18.72 20.22 -20.33
C GLY A 573 17.62 19.17 -20.18
N LYS A 574 16.59 19.28 -21.02
CA LYS A 574 15.36 18.50 -20.92
C LYS A 574 15.61 17.01 -21.19
N GLY A 575 14.85 16.14 -20.54
CA GLY A 575 15.00 14.68 -20.60
C GLY A 575 16.13 14.11 -19.73
N LYS A 576 17.01 14.98 -19.21
CA LYS A 576 18.20 14.58 -18.44
C LYS A 576 18.07 14.80 -16.94
N GLN A 577 16.84 14.93 -16.42
CA GLN A 577 16.59 15.21 -15.01
C GLN A 577 17.24 14.16 -14.09
N GLN A 578 17.07 12.87 -14.39
CA GLN A 578 17.68 11.80 -13.60
C GLN A 578 19.21 11.85 -13.65
N GLU A 579 19.80 12.12 -14.82
CA GLU A 579 21.26 12.24 -14.98
C GLU A 579 21.82 13.44 -14.22
N ALA A 580 21.09 14.55 -14.22
CA ALA A 580 21.42 15.76 -13.49
C ALA A 580 21.40 15.51 -11.97
N VAL A 581 20.35 14.86 -11.46
CA VAL A 581 20.25 14.47 -10.04
C VAL A 581 21.39 13.53 -9.66
N LYS A 582 21.66 12.48 -10.44
CA LYS A 582 22.80 11.58 -10.22
C LYS A 582 24.13 12.35 -10.14
N SER A 583 24.33 13.30 -11.04
CA SER A 583 25.53 14.15 -11.06
C SER A 583 25.59 15.10 -9.87
N TRP A 584 24.45 15.62 -9.42
CA TRP A 584 24.35 16.47 -8.25
C TRP A 584 24.62 15.70 -6.95
N ILE A 585 24.07 14.49 -6.79
CA ILE A 585 24.35 13.62 -5.62
C ILE A 585 25.83 13.29 -5.54
N LYS A 586 26.50 12.98 -6.66
CA LYS A 586 27.96 12.76 -6.69
C LYS A 586 28.75 13.97 -6.20
N LYS A 587 28.26 15.19 -6.43
CA LYS A 587 28.86 16.45 -5.95
C LYS A 587 28.50 16.79 -4.50
N ASN A 588 27.54 16.08 -3.91
CA ASN A 588 27.05 16.26 -2.54
C ASN A 588 27.13 14.93 -1.75
N PRO A 589 28.34 14.39 -1.49
CA PRO A 589 28.50 13.11 -0.82
C PRO A 589 27.88 13.13 0.60
N GLY A 590 27.24 12.02 1.00
CA GLY A 590 26.56 11.92 2.30
C GLY A 590 25.08 12.34 2.28
N ILE A 591 24.58 12.94 1.19
CA ILE A 591 23.18 13.38 1.11
C ILE A 591 22.20 12.20 1.15
N VAL A 592 22.55 11.07 0.52
CA VAL A 592 21.70 9.86 0.48
C VAL A 592 21.66 9.19 1.85
N GLU A 593 22.78 9.11 2.56
CA GLU A 593 22.87 8.56 3.91
C GLU A 593 22.14 9.43 4.93
N LYS A 594 22.15 10.75 4.72
CA LYS A 594 21.42 11.70 5.57
C LYS A 594 19.91 11.62 5.36
N LEU A 595 19.47 11.56 4.10
CA LEU A 595 18.04 11.57 3.75
C LEU A 595 17.39 10.18 3.88
N ALA A 596 18.15 9.10 3.70
CA ALA A 596 17.67 7.72 3.83
C ALA A 596 18.68 6.85 4.62
N PRO A 597 18.81 7.03 5.94
CA PRO A 597 19.71 6.24 6.78
C PRO A 597 19.26 4.77 6.92
N VAL A 598 20.23 3.86 7.04
CA VAL A 598 20.05 2.43 7.35
C VAL A 598 20.67 2.08 8.72
N GLN A 599 20.02 1.20 9.50
CA GLN A 599 20.45 0.88 10.89
C GLN A 599 21.81 0.16 10.95
N LYS A 600 22.69 0.60 11.86
CA LYS A 600 24.06 0.10 12.06
C LYS A 600 24.14 -1.15 12.98
N THR A 601 23.40 -2.22 12.72
CA THR A 601 23.48 -3.48 13.50
C THR A 601 24.01 -4.69 12.74
N ASP A 602 24.17 -4.63 11.41
CA ASP A 602 24.67 -5.76 10.63
C ASP A 602 26.15 -5.56 10.25
N VAL A 603 27.06 -6.00 11.12
CA VAL A 603 28.47 -6.16 10.75
C VAL A 603 28.54 -7.28 9.70
N ASN A 604 28.88 -6.91 8.46
CA ASN A 604 29.04 -7.84 7.35
C ASN A 604 30.34 -8.68 7.53
N VAL A 605 30.23 -9.76 8.30
CA VAL A 605 31.32 -10.71 8.57
C VAL A 605 31.59 -11.58 7.33
N GLY A 606 30.53 -11.98 6.61
CA GLY A 606 30.61 -12.92 5.50
C GLY A 606 31.18 -12.34 4.21
N LYS A 607 31.17 -11.01 4.04
CA LYS A 607 31.64 -10.30 2.83
C LYS A 607 31.07 -10.90 1.54
N GLY A 608 29.84 -11.44 1.59
CA GLY A 608 29.18 -12.07 0.45
C GLY A 608 29.70 -13.46 0.06
N LYS A 609 30.55 -14.11 0.87
CA LYS A 609 30.96 -15.51 0.65
C LYS A 609 29.75 -16.45 0.70
N THR A 610 29.76 -17.48 -0.15
CA THR A 610 28.69 -18.48 -0.24
C THR A 610 28.95 -19.67 0.68
N VAL A 611 27.92 -20.11 1.38
CA VAL A 611 27.91 -21.30 2.25
C VAL A 611 26.80 -22.24 1.78
N ASN A 612 27.14 -23.48 1.46
CA ASN A 612 26.23 -24.52 0.95
C ASN A 612 25.89 -25.50 2.07
N MET A 613 24.69 -25.37 2.62
CA MET A 613 24.17 -26.24 3.67
C MET A 613 23.33 -27.37 3.09
N GLY A 614 23.42 -28.54 3.70
CA GLY A 614 22.53 -29.67 3.44
C GLY A 614 21.75 -30.06 4.68
N PHE A 615 20.57 -30.62 4.51
CA PHE A 615 19.79 -31.15 5.63
C PHE A 615 18.93 -32.35 5.23
N ILE A 616 18.68 -33.23 6.18
CA ILE A 616 17.71 -34.32 6.10
C ILE A 616 16.34 -33.73 6.48
N PRO A 617 15.23 -34.09 5.82
CA PRO A 617 13.91 -33.50 6.08
C PRO A 617 13.26 -33.98 7.39
N TRP A 618 14.04 -34.14 8.45
CA TRP A 618 13.57 -34.33 9.82
C TRP A 618 13.29 -32.98 10.48
N ASP A 619 12.44 -32.97 11.50
CA ASP A 619 11.88 -31.73 12.04
C ASP A 619 12.98 -30.84 12.65
N GLU A 620 13.88 -31.45 13.42
CA GLU A 620 15.05 -30.82 14.02
C GLU A 620 16.09 -30.39 12.96
N GLY A 621 16.28 -31.18 11.91
CA GLY A 621 17.16 -30.87 10.79
C GLY A 621 16.69 -29.67 9.99
N ILE A 622 15.38 -29.57 9.73
CA ILE A 622 14.75 -28.40 9.12
C ILE A 622 14.88 -27.19 10.05
N ALA A 623 14.56 -27.34 11.33
CA ALA A 623 14.59 -26.26 12.31
C ALA A 623 15.99 -25.65 12.45
N SER A 624 16.99 -26.48 12.71
CA SER A 624 18.38 -26.05 12.88
C SER A 624 18.96 -25.46 11.59
N SER A 625 18.66 -26.03 10.43
CA SER A 625 19.21 -25.56 9.14
C SER A 625 18.65 -24.21 8.70
N TYR A 626 17.34 -23.99 8.85
CA TYR A 626 16.73 -22.70 8.52
C TYR A 626 17.10 -21.61 9.54
N LEU A 627 17.30 -21.98 10.82
CA LEU A 627 17.86 -21.08 11.83
C LEU A 627 19.27 -20.61 11.45
N TRP A 628 20.17 -21.53 11.12
CA TRP A 628 21.52 -21.19 10.71
C TRP A 628 21.58 -20.43 9.39
N LYS A 629 20.68 -20.74 8.45
CA LYS A 629 20.53 -19.95 7.23
C LYS A 629 20.24 -18.48 7.54
N GLU A 630 19.24 -18.22 8.38
CA GLU A 630 18.87 -16.85 8.77
C GLU A 630 19.98 -16.15 9.56
N VAL A 631 20.65 -16.86 10.48
CA VAL A 631 21.79 -16.32 11.25
C VAL A 631 22.94 -15.92 10.33
N LEU A 632 23.31 -16.77 9.37
CA LEU A 632 24.41 -16.50 8.44
C LEU A 632 24.09 -15.40 7.43
N GLU A 633 22.86 -15.35 6.91
CA GLU A 633 22.40 -14.27 6.02
C GLU A 633 22.45 -12.90 6.73
N ARG A 634 22.02 -12.82 8.00
CA ARG A 634 22.16 -11.61 8.84
C ARG A 634 23.61 -11.22 9.15
N ARG A 635 24.55 -12.15 9.00
CA ARG A 635 26.00 -11.87 9.14
C ARG A 635 26.71 -11.66 7.80
N GLY A 636 25.96 -11.53 6.70
CA GLY A 636 26.48 -11.14 5.39
C GLY A 636 27.05 -12.29 4.55
N PHE A 637 26.65 -13.53 4.82
CA PHE A 637 26.94 -14.69 3.96
C PHE A 637 25.79 -14.93 2.96
N LYS A 638 26.09 -15.48 1.79
CA LYS A 638 25.08 -16.05 0.89
C LYS A 638 24.87 -17.52 1.26
N VAL A 639 23.65 -17.93 1.55
CA VAL A 639 23.40 -19.31 2.02
C VAL A 639 22.53 -20.07 1.02
N SER A 640 23.01 -21.23 0.58
CA SER A 640 22.21 -22.20 -0.16
C SER A 640 21.90 -23.38 0.76
N ALA A 641 20.64 -23.55 1.19
CA ALA A 641 20.21 -24.70 1.97
C ALA A 641 19.40 -25.67 1.10
N LYS A 642 19.86 -26.92 0.97
CA LYS A 642 19.23 -27.94 0.14
C LYS A 642 18.89 -29.20 0.93
N GLN A 643 17.73 -29.77 0.63
CA GLN A 643 17.30 -31.04 1.20
C GLN A 643 18.00 -32.21 0.49
N TYR A 644 18.46 -33.19 1.26
CA TYR A 644 19.08 -34.43 0.76
C TYR A 644 18.56 -35.67 1.51
N GLU A 645 18.68 -36.84 0.87
CA GLU A 645 18.66 -38.12 1.57
C GLU A 645 19.98 -38.33 2.33
N ALA A 646 19.95 -38.98 3.50
CA ALA A 646 21.12 -39.14 4.38
C ALA A 646 22.39 -39.61 3.65
N GLY A 647 22.30 -40.71 2.88
CA GLY A 647 23.46 -41.22 2.14
C GLY A 647 24.02 -40.26 1.07
N ALA A 648 23.16 -39.46 0.43
CA ALA A 648 23.56 -38.45 -0.54
C ALA A 648 24.19 -37.23 0.16
N LEU A 649 23.67 -36.83 1.32
CA LEU A 649 24.20 -35.73 2.13
C LEU A 649 25.64 -36.00 2.58
N TYR A 650 25.88 -37.17 3.19
CA TYR A 650 27.23 -37.57 3.63
C TYR A 650 28.21 -37.70 2.47
N THR A 651 27.75 -38.21 1.32
CA THR A 651 28.57 -38.29 0.10
C THR A 651 28.89 -36.89 -0.45
N GLY A 652 27.91 -35.97 -0.43
CA GLY A 652 28.07 -34.58 -0.85
C GLY A 652 29.06 -33.82 0.03
N MET A 653 28.98 -33.98 1.37
CA MET A 653 29.95 -33.41 2.30
C MET A 653 31.35 -33.99 2.11
N ALA A 654 31.46 -35.32 2.00
CA ALA A 654 32.76 -35.96 1.79
C ALA A 654 33.43 -35.46 0.50
N ASN A 655 32.65 -35.22 -0.56
CA ASN A 655 33.13 -34.72 -1.85
C ASN A 655 33.25 -33.18 -1.93
N GLY A 656 32.94 -32.45 -0.85
CA GLY A 656 33.04 -30.99 -0.77
C GLY A 656 31.94 -30.21 -1.50
N GLN A 657 30.85 -30.87 -1.89
CA GLN A 657 29.67 -30.24 -2.53
C GLN A 657 28.70 -29.62 -1.52
N VAL A 658 28.77 -30.07 -0.27
CA VAL A 658 28.02 -29.52 0.87
C VAL A 658 29.05 -29.12 1.93
N ASP A 659 28.95 -27.89 2.43
CA ASP A 659 29.89 -27.31 3.39
C ASP A 659 29.66 -27.87 4.80
N PHE A 660 28.41 -27.86 5.29
CA PHE A 660 28.04 -28.48 6.57
C PHE A 660 26.55 -28.83 6.68
N GLU A 661 26.22 -29.64 7.68
CA GLU A 661 24.86 -30.01 8.11
C GLU A 661 24.78 -30.13 9.63
N THR A 662 23.59 -29.96 10.20
CA THR A 662 23.37 -29.82 11.65
C THR A 662 22.58 -30.98 12.27
N ASP A 663 22.37 -32.09 11.59
CA ASP A 663 21.45 -33.15 12.00
C ASP A 663 22.08 -34.56 11.96
N SER A 664 23.31 -34.67 12.47
CA SER A 664 24.05 -35.93 12.52
C SER A 664 23.93 -36.64 13.87
N TRP A 665 23.03 -37.62 13.94
CA TRP A 665 22.82 -38.46 15.13
C TRP A 665 23.92 -39.53 15.30
N LEU A 666 24.77 -39.37 16.31
CA LEU A 666 25.91 -40.25 16.62
C LEU A 666 25.88 -40.70 18.10
N PRO A 667 26.37 -41.89 18.44
CA PRO A 667 27.12 -42.82 17.59
C PRO A 667 26.28 -43.90 16.90
N ASN A 668 24.97 -43.99 17.10
CA ASN A 668 24.18 -45.14 16.67
C ASN A 668 23.46 -44.91 15.32
N THR A 669 22.66 -43.86 15.19
CA THR A 669 21.73 -43.69 14.06
C THR A 669 22.44 -43.51 12.73
N HIS A 670 23.49 -42.68 12.68
CA HIS A 670 24.30 -42.48 11.48
C HIS A 670 25.63 -43.23 11.48
N LYS A 671 25.79 -44.24 12.35
CA LYS A 671 27.04 -45.01 12.48
C LYS A 671 27.60 -45.50 11.15
N GLN A 672 26.74 -46.07 10.30
CA GLN A 672 27.13 -46.61 8.99
C GLN A 672 27.74 -45.57 8.04
N TYR A 673 27.31 -44.30 8.15
CA TYR A 673 27.84 -43.22 7.34
C TYR A 673 29.10 -42.63 7.97
N TRP A 674 29.13 -42.53 9.30
CA TRP A 674 30.30 -42.11 10.06
C TRP A 674 31.49 -43.06 9.87
N ASP A 675 31.27 -44.37 9.99
CA ASP A 675 32.29 -45.40 9.76
C ASP A 675 32.85 -45.34 8.33
N LYS A 676 32.03 -44.91 7.36
CA LYS A 676 32.39 -44.87 5.94
C LYS A 676 33.08 -43.56 5.51
N TYR A 677 32.65 -42.43 6.06
CA TYR A 677 33.06 -41.10 5.59
C TYR A 677 33.76 -40.23 6.65
N GLY A 678 33.77 -40.63 7.92
CA GLY A 678 34.24 -39.82 9.05
C GLY A 678 35.66 -39.26 8.89
N ASP A 679 36.57 -40.03 8.28
CA ASP A 679 37.95 -39.57 8.02
C ASP A 679 38.02 -38.35 7.07
N ARG A 680 36.97 -38.13 6.26
CA ARG A 680 36.83 -37.03 5.28
C ARG A 680 35.92 -35.91 5.77
N LEU A 681 35.44 -35.98 6.99
CA LEU A 681 34.56 -34.99 7.60
C LEU A 681 35.24 -34.34 8.81
N GLU A 682 34.68 -33.23 9.24
CA GLU A 682 35.01 -32.56 10.49
C GLU A 682 33.77 -32.55 11.39
N ASP A 683 33.92 -33.08 12.60
CA ASP A 683 32.87 -32.98 13.62
C ASP A 683 33.02 -31.66 14.38
N MET A 684 32.01 -30.80 14.27
CA MET A 684 31.93 -29.52 14.97
C MET A 684 31.39 -29.68 16.41
N GLY A 685 31.02 -30.90 16.80
CA GLY A 685 30.55 -31.25 18.12
C GLY A 685 29.03 -31.39 18.19
N ALA A 686 28.58 -32.04 19.27
CA ALA A 686 27.19 -32.18 19.62
C ALA A 686 26.58 -30.82 19.99
N TRP A 687 25.47 -30.43 19.37
CA TRP A 687 24.71 -29.23 19.75
C TRP A 687 23.44 -29.54 20.55
N TYR A 688 22.99 -30.80 20.53
CA TYR A 688 21.83 -31.26 21.27
C TYR A 688 22.00 -32.73 21.70
N GLY A 689 21.49 -33.10 22.88
CA GLY A 689 21.59 -34.45 23.43
C GLY A 689 21.57 -34.46 24.96
N PRO A 690 21.37 -35.63 25.60
CA PRO A 690 21.15 -36.94 24.98
C PRO A 690 19.74 -37.08 24.36
N THR A 691 19.65 -37.79 23.23
CA THR A 691 18.40 -38.14 22.56
C THR A 691 17.94 -39.55 22.93
N SER A 692 16.74 -39.96 22.51
CA SER A 692 16.28 -41.34 22.64
C SER A 692 15.53 -41.80 21.40
N LEU A 693 15.64 -43.09 21.10
CA LEU A 693 14.86 -43.78 20.06
C LEU A 693 13.90 -44.74 20.76
N GLU A 694 12.64 -44.75 20.33
CA GLU A 694 11.62 -45.55 21.00
C GLU A 694 10.48 -46.01 20.09
N ILE A 695 9.74 -47.00 20.59
CA ILE A 695 8.37 -47.22 20.13
C ILE A 695 7.47 -46.39 21.04
N ALA A 696 6.55 -45.62 20.46
CA ALA A 696 5.57 -44.84 21.21
C ALA A 696 4.15 -45.34 20.93
N VAL A 697 3.31 -45.29 21.96
CA VAL A 697 1.87 -45.59 21.86
C VAL A 697 1.07 -44.45 22.51
N PRO A 698 -0.15 -44.14 22.07
CA PRO A 698 -0.98 -43.16 22.77
C PRO A 698 -1.26 -43.58 24.22
N SER A 699 -1.20 -42.65 25.17
CA SER A 699 -1.36 -42.92 26.61
C SER A 699 -2.72 -43.49 27.00
N TYR A 700 -3.73 -43.38 26.13
CA TYR A 700 -5.02 -44.03 26.32
C TYR A 700 -4.99 -45.55 26.12
N VAL A 701 -3.92 -46.12 25.55
CA VAL A 701 -3.72 -47.57 25.41
C VAL A 701 -3.17 -48.12 26.72
N LYS A 702 -4.07 -48.63 27.58
CA LYS A 702 -3.72 -49.05 28.94
C LYS A 702 -2.94 -50.36 28.97
N GLY A 703 -1.93 -50.41 29.85
CA GLY A 703 -1.17 -51.62 30.16
C GLY A 703 -0.01 -51.92 29.22
N VAL A 704 0.45 -50.92 28.44
CA VAL A 704 1.67 -50.99 27.62
C VAL A 704 2.60 -49.85 28.05
N LYS A 705 3.70 -50.15 28.74
CA LYS A 705 4.67 -49.17 29.27
C LYS A 705 6.12 -49.47 28.90
N SER A 706 6.38 -50.65 28.37
CA SER A 706 7.68 -51.10 27.87
C SER A 706 7.54 -51.79 26.52
N THR A 707 8.63 -51.86 25.75
CA THR A 707 8.65 -52.61 24.48
C THR A 707 8.31 -54.09 24.69
N ALA A 708 8.59 -54.64 25.88
CA ALA A 708 8.21 -56.01 26.25
C ALA A 708 6.70 -56.21 26.34
N ASP A 709 5.94 -55.17 26.71
CA ASP A 709 4.48 -55.25 26.88
C ASP A 709 3.71 -55.36 25.56
N LEU A 710 4.36 -55.11 24.42
CA LEU A 710 3.77 -55.32 23.09
C LEU A 710 3.60 -56.81 22.76
N LYS A 711 4.41 -57.68 23.37
CA LYS A 711 4.38 -59.12 23.09
C LYS A 711 3.06 -59.73 23.55
N GLY A 712 2.35 -60.43 22.65
CA GLY A 712 1.03 -61.02 22.94
C GLY A 712 -0.15 -60.06 22.75
N ARG A 713 0.10 -58.82 22.27
CA ARG A 713 -0.94 -57.82 21.95
C ARG A 713 -1.01 -57.51 20.46
N GLU A 714 -0.50 -58.40 19.61
CA GLU A 714 -0.35 -58.13 18.18
C GLU A 714 -1.67 -57.73 17.50
N SER A 715 -2.76 -58.42 17.83
CA SER A 715 -4.09 -58.13 17.30
C SER A 715 -4.63 -56.76 17.71
N GLU A 716 -4.29 -56.27 18.91
CA GLU A 716 -4.69 -54.94 19.41
C GLU A 716 -4.13 -53.83 18.51
N PHE A 717 -2.92 -54.03 18.00
CA PHE A 717 -2.19 -53.09 17.14
C PHE A 717 -2.22 -53.50 15.66
N LYS A 718 -3.21 -54.30 15.24
CA LYS A 718 -3.39 -54.76 13.85
C LYS A 718 -2.14 -55.44 13.26
N ASN A 719 -1.39 -56.15 14.10
CA ASN A 719 -0.14 -56.85 13.79
C ASN A 719 0.93 -55.97 13.12
N ARG A 720 0.95 -54.66 13.40
CA ARG A 720 1.90 -53.74 12.73
C ARG A 720 2.49 -52.70 13.66
N ILE A 721 3.74 -52.33 13.38
CA ILE A 721 4.42 -51.15 13.94
C ILE A 721 4.63 -50.20 12.77
N VAL A 722 4.11 -48.98 12.88
CA VAL A 722 4.21 -47.98 11.80
C VAL A 722 5.56 -47.28 11.92
N GLY A 723 6.41 -47.47 10.93
CA GLY A 723 7.75 -46.89 10.88
C GLY A 723 7.84 -45.67 9.96
N ILE A 724 9.07 -45.17 9.85
CA ILE A 724 9.42 -43.99 9.06
C ILE A 724 10.20 -44.40 7.79
N GLU A 725 11.07 -43.53 7.28
CA GLU A 725 11.88 -43.79 6.10
C GLU A 725 12.79 -45.02 6.29
N PRO A 726 12.85 -45.98 5.34
CA PRO A 726 13.68 -47.20 5.47
C PRO A 726 15.18 -46.93 5.61
N SER A 727 15.64 -45.77 5.14
CA SER A 727 17.03 -45.31 5.22
C SER A 727 17.42 -44.77 6.60
N ALA A 728 16.45 -44.52 7.49
CA ALA A 728 16.71 -44.04 8.85
C ALA A 728 17.37 -45.14 9.69
N GLY A 729 18.42 -44.79 10.44
CA GLY A 729 19.20 -45.76 11.23
C GLY A 729 18.38 -46.51 12.27
N GLU A 730 17.41 -45.84 12.88
CA GLU A 730 16.46 -46.42 13.83
C GLU A 730 15.60 -47.53 13.22
N MET A 731 15.27 -47.44 11.92
CA MET A 731 14.48 -48.48 11.24
C MET A 731 15.28 -49.75 11.05
N GLY A 732 16.60 -49.64 10.84
CA GLY A 732 17.54 -50.76 10.86
C GLY A 732 17.60 -51.41 12.25
N LEU A 733 17.81 -50.61 13.30
CA LEU A 733 17.82 -51.09 14.70
C LEU A 733 16.49 -51.77 15.08
N LEU A 734 15.37 -51.19 14.69
CA LEU A 734 14.03 -51.74 14.94
C LEU A 734 13.89 -53.14 14.35
N LYS A 735 14.19 -53.28 13.04
CA LYS A 735 14.01 -54.54 12.31
C LYS A 735 15.03 -55.60 12.70
N ASP A 736 16.30 -55.22 12.82
CA ASP A 736 17.39 -56.18 12.96
C ASP A 736 17.67 -56.57 14.39
N LYS A 737 17.31 -55.71 15.35
CA LYS A 737 17.62 -55.89 16.78
C LYS A 737 16.38 -55.84 17.67
N VAL A 738 15.67 -54.71 17.76
CA VAL A 738 14.57 -54.50 18.73
C VAL A 738 13.44 -55.54 18.57
N VAL A 739 13.00 -55.81 17.33
CA VAL A 739 11.97 -56.82 17.05
C VAL A 739 12.41 -58.23 17.48
N LYS A 740 13.70 -58.57 17.29
CA LYS A 740 14.25 -59.87 17.68
C LYS A 740 14.40 -59.98 19.20
N ASP A 741 15.01 -58.97 19.82
CA ASP A 741 15.29 -58.95 21.26
C ASP A 741 14.02 -59.05 22.10
N TYR A 742 12.91 -58.42 21.67
CA TYR A 742 11.63 -58.50 22.37
C TYR A 742 10.69 -59.62 21.89
N GLY A 743 11.08 -60.38 20.87
CA GLY A 743 10.26 -61.47 20.32
C GLY A 743 8.96 -60.98 19.67
N LEU A 744 9.03 -59.85 18.97
CA LEU A 744 7.91 -59.19 18.29
C LEU A 744 7.77 -59.64 16.82
N SER A 745 8.24 -60.83 16.46
CA SER A 745 8.28 -61.32 15.06
C SER A 745 6.90 -61.45 14.40
N LYS A 746 5.82 -61.42 15.18
CA LYS A 746 4.43 -61.40 14.70
C LYS A 746 3.95 -59.99 14.30
N TYR A 747 4.68 -58.93 14.68
CA TYR A 747 4.46 -57.58 14.17
C TYR A 747 5.18 -57.38 12.84
N LYS A 748 4.48 -56.83 11.86
CA LYS A 748 5.09 -56.33 10.63
C LYS A 748 5.49 -54.87 10.82
N VAL A 749 6.79 -54.58 10.73
CA VAL A 749 7.28 -53.19 10.66
C VAL A 749 6.93 -52.64 9.28
N ILE A 750 6.16 -51.55 9.25
CA ILE A 750 5.69 -50.91 8.02
C ILE A 750 6.67 -49.79 7.66
N ASP A 751 7.31 -49.93 6.51
CA ASP A 751 8.12 -48.87 5.90
C ASP A 751 7.24 -47.73 5.39
N GLY A 752 7.63 -46.50 5.66
CA GLY A 752 6.84 -45.33 5.33
C GLY A 752 7.68 -44.07 5.21
N SER A 753 7.10 -42.96 5.66
CA SER A 753 7.79 -41.67 5.82
C SER A 753 7.31 -41.04 7.12
N THR A 754 8.11 -40.16 7.71
CA THR A 754 7.79 -39.44 8.94
C THR A 754 6.42 -38.73 8.82
N PRO A 755 6.09 -37.97 7.76
CA PRO A 755 4.76 -37.40 7.57
C PRO A 755 3.64 -38.45 7.43
N GLY A 756 3.94 -39.59 6.79
CA GLY A 756 2.99 -40.69 6.63
C GLY A 756 2.64 -41.34 7.96
N MET A 757 3.66 -41.61 8.79
CA MET A 757 3.52 -42.13 10.15
C MET A 757 2.72 -41.16 11.03
N LEU A 758 3.05 -39.86 11.02
CA LEU A 758 2.33 -38.85 11.79
C LEU A 758 0.87 -38.71 11.37
N ALA A 759 0.56 -38.82 10.07
CA ALA A 759 -0.80 -38.81 9.58
C ALA A 759 -1.60 -40.06 10.02
N GLU A 760 -0.95 -41.22 10.12
CA GLU A 760 -1.55 -42.43 10.70
C GLU A 760 -1.77 -42.30 12.20
N LEU A 761 -0.79 -41.75 12.92
CA LEU A 761 -0.89 -41.45 14.35
C LEU A 761 -2.06 -40.51 14.62
N ASP A 762 -2.18 -39.40 13.90
CA ASP A 762 -3.27 -38.42 14.06
C ASP A 762 -4.65 -39.07 13.82
N ARG A 763 -4.77 -39.89 12.77
CA ARG A 763 -6.02 -40.63 12.47
C ARG A 763 -6.38 -41.60 13.59
N ALA A 764 -5.42 -42.37 14.09
CA ALA A 764 -5.64 -43.31 15.19
C ALA A 764 -5.97 -42.58 16.50
N TYR A 765 -5.25 -41.50 16.81
CA TYR A 765 -5.42 -40.69 18.01
C TYR A 765 -6.80 -40.02 18.09
N LYS A 766 -7.28 -39.46 16.96
CA LYS A 766 -8.63 -38.89 16.87
C LYS A 766 -9.74 -39.91 17.07
N LYS A 767 -9.52 -41.16 16.64
CA LYS A 767 -10.47 -42.27 16.77
C LYS A 767 -10.32 -43.07 18.06
N LYS A 768 -9.31 -42.75 18.88
CA LYS A 768 -8.93 -43.53 20.07
C LYS A 768 -8.62 -45.01 19.74
N GLU A 769 -8.07 -45.28 18.57
CA GLU A 769 -7.62 -46.62 18.15
C GLU A 769 -6.18 -46.88 18.66
N PRO A 770 -5.82 -48.11 19.07
CA PRO A 770 -4.44 -48.44 19.39
C PRO A 770 -3.53 -48.38 18.15
N ILE A 771 -2.35 -47.77 18.31
CA ILE A 771 -1.30 -47.70 17.29
C ILE A 771 0.07 -47.71 17.98
N ALA A 772 1.02 -48.43 17.40
CA ALA A 772 2.42 -48.40 17.78
C ALA A 772 3.21 -47.77 16.64
N VAL A 773 3.93 -46.69 16.95
CA VAL A 773 4.73 -45.93 15.99
C VAL A 773 6.19 -45.89 16.43
N THR A 774 7.10 -45.79 15.46
CA THR A 774 8.51 -45.50 15.73
C THR A 774 8.66 -43.98 15.90
N LEU A 775 9.30 -43.54 16.98
CA LEU A 775 9.45 -42.12 17.33
C LEU A 775 10.77 -41.90 18.08
N TRP A 776 11.20 -40.65 18.20
CA TRP A 776 12.41 -40.25 18.90
C TRP A 776 12.17 -39.04 19.80
N SER A 777 13.06 -38.80 20.74
CA SER A 777 13.06 -37.62 21.59
C SER A 777 14.32 -36.79 21.36
N PRO A 778 14.19 -35.48 21.15
CA PRO A 778 12.98 -34.65 21.19
C PRO A 778 12.16 -34.79 19.91
N HIS A 779 10.84 -34.68 20.05
CA HIS A 779 9.93 -34.57 18.92
C HIS A 779 8.63 -33.90 19.38
N TRP A 780 8.18 -32.88 18.66
CA TRP A 780 6.95 -32.13 18.96
C TRP A 780 5.69 -33.00 19.13
N ALA A 781 5.68 -34.22 18.58
CA ALA A 781 4.54 -35.13 18.68
C ALA A 781 4.20 -35.47 20.15
N TYR A 782 5.17 -35.44 21.05
CA TYR A 782 4.95 -35.62 22.49
C TYR A 782 4.22 -34.45 23.16
N ASP A 783 4.35 -33.24 22.62
CA ASP A 783 3.62 -32.07 23.13
C ASP A 783 2.20 -31.99 22.56
N LYS A 784 2.00 -32.47 21.32
CA LYS A 784 0.70 -32.46 20.66
C LYS A 784 -0.20 -33.64 21.06
N TYR A 785 0.38 -34.82 21.20
CA TYR A 785 -0.33 -36.05 21.52
C TYR A 785 0.11 -36.55 22.89
N ASP A 786 -0.85 -36.94 23.74
CA ASP A 786 -0.56 -37.62 24.99
C ASP A 786 -0.11 -39.05 24.67
N MET A 787 1.22 -39.23 24.66
CA MET A 787 1.91 -40.44 24.24
C MET A 787 2.71 -41.04 25.38
N THR A 788 2.69 -42.36 25.48
CA THR A 788 3.57 -43.14 26.34
C THR A 788 4.79 -43.59 25.55
N LYS A 789 5.97 -43.10 25.95
CA LYS A 789 7.28 -43.61 25.51
C LYS A 789 7.47 -45.00 26.11
N LEU A 790 7.60 -46.03 25.26
CA LEU A 790 7.82 -47.37 25.77
C LEU A 790 9.27 -47.51 26.22
N THR A 791 9.44 -47.87 27.49
CA THR A 791 10.77 -48.16 28.05
C THR A 791 11.42 -49.36 27.34
N ASP A 792 12.74 -49.34 27.23
CA ASP A 792 13.56 -50.41 26.64
C ASP A 792 14.42 -51.11 27.72
N PRO A 793 13.84 -52.04 28.51
CA PRO A 793 14.55 -52.77 29.57
C PRO A 793 15.83 -53.50 29.13
N LYS A 794 15.94 -53.87 27.85
CA LYS A 794 17.07 -54.60 27.28
C LYS A 794 18.15 -53.69 26.68
N GLY A 795 17.89 -52.38 26.57
CA GLY A 795 18.80 -51.45 25.88
C GLY A 795 19.03 -51.81 24.41
N SER A 796 18.01 -52.35 23.75
CA SER A 796 18.04 -52.79 22.35
C SER A 796 18.27 -51.62 21.38
N TRP A 797 17.77 -50.42 21.71
CA TRP A 797 17.99 -49.19 20.95
C TRP A 797 19.40 -48.60 21.09
N GLY A 798 20.17 -49.03 22.10
CA GLY A 798 21.49 -48.49 22.41
C GLY A 798 21.46 -47.34 23.43
N LYS A 799 22.63 -46.75 23.70
CA LYS A 799 22.70 -45.48 24.46
C LYS A 799 22.18 -44.35 23.57
N GLY A 800 21.52 -43.35 24.17
CA GLY A 800 21.02 -42.18 23.45
C GLY A 800 22.09 -41.52 22.58
N ASP A 801 21.70 -41.08 21.39
CA ASP A 801 22.60 -40.34 20.49
C ASP A 801 22.76 -38.89 20.98
N GLU A 802 23.76 -38.22 20.44
CA GLU A 802 23.84 -36.76 20.40
C GLU A 802 23.64 -36.33 18.94
N VAL A 803 23.09 -35.12 18.75
CA VAL A 803 22.94 -34.50 17.43
C VAL A 803 24.14 -33.59 17.20
N HIS A 804 24.96 -33.97 16.23
CA HIS A 804 26.20 -33.29 15.86
C HIS A 804 26.01 -32.38 14.65
N THR A 805 26.84 -31.35 14.58
CA THR A 805 27.08 -30.62 13.34
C THR A 805 28.30 -31.23 12.65
N LEU A 806 28.14 -31.74 11.44
CA LEU A 806 29.26 -32.24 10.62
C LEU A 806 29.52 -31.30 9.44
N ALA A 807 30.79 -31.13 9.11
CA ALA A 807 31.24 -30.33 7.98
C ALA A 807 32.18 -31.12 7.07
N ARG A 808 32.35 -30.65 5.83
CA ARG A 808 33.40 -31.19 4.96
C ARG A 808 34.80 -30.91 5.52
N LYS A 809 35.79 -31.71 5.11
CA LYS A 809 37.19 -31.39 5.38
C LYS A 809 37.58 -30.02 4.81
N GLY A 810 38.33 -29.24 5.59
CA GLY A 810 38.78 -27.89 5.26
C GLY A 810 37.76 -26.79 5.57
N PHE A 811 36.56 -27.11 6.08
CA PHE A 811 35.54 -26.11 6.37
C PHE A 811 36.00 -25.09 7.44
N SER A 812 36.68 -25.56 8.48
CA SER A 812 37.21 -24.69 9.53
C SER A 812 38.25 -23.69 9.02
N ASP A 813 38.95 -24.01 7.92
CA ASP A 813 39.94 -23.12 7.32
C ASP A 813 39.28 -22.09 6.39
N ASP A 814 38.25 -22.50 5.64
CA ASP A 814 37.53 -21.63 4.70
C ASP A 814 36.59 -20.64 5.41
N PHE A 815 36.00 -21.06 6.53
CA PHE A 815 35.01 -20.34 7.32
C PHE A 815 35.31 -20.38 8.84
N PRO A 816 36.45 -19.83 9.30
CA PRO A 816 36.90 -19.97 10.69
C PRO A 816 35.93 -19.40 11.73
N GLU A 817 35.28 -18.26 11.44
CA GLU A 817 34.29 -17.66 12.34
C GLU A 817 33.00 -18.48 12.40
N VAL A 818 32.53 -19.00 11.26
CA VAL A 818 31.33 -19.86 11.21
C VAL A 818 31.60 -21.18 11.92
N ALA A 819 32.76 -21.80 11.70
CA ALA A 819 33.16 -23.02 12.39
C ALA A 819 33.22 -22.83 13.92
N LYS A 820 33.65 -21.64 14.39
CA LYS A 820 33.63 -21.30 15.81
C LYS A 820 32.22 -21.15 16.36
N TRP A 821 31.32 -20.50 15.62
CA TRP A 821 29.92 -20.35 16.01
C TRP A 821 29.20 -21.70 16.06
N LEU A 822 29.42 -22.56 15.06
CA LEU A 822 28.87 -23.91 15.01
C LEU A 822 29.40 -24.79 16.15
N LYS A 823 30.68 -24.70 16.51
CA LYS A 823 31.24 -25.38 17.70
C LYS A 823 30.62 -24.92 19.02
N GLY A 824 30.14 -23.68 19.07
CA GLY A 824 29.42 -23.13 20.21
C GLY A 824 27.90 -23.33 20.16
N PHE A 825 27.39 -23.96 19.10
CA PHE A 825 25.96 -24.11 18.89
C PHE A 825 25.35 -25.02 19.95
N LYS A 826 24.33 -24.50 20.65
CA LYS A 826 23.50 -25.26 21.58
C LYS A 826 22.08 -24.72 21.55
N LEU A 827 21.09 -25.61 21.48
CA LEU A 827 19.70 -25.30 21.77
C LEU A 827 19.23 -26.09 22.99
N SER A 828 18.46 -25.45 23.87
CA SER A 828 17.70 -26.19 24.87
C SER A 828 16.51 -26.91 24.23
N GLU A 829 16.03 -27.97 24.86
CA GLU A 829 14.83 -28.71 24.44
C GLU A 829 13.65 -27.77 24.19
N LYS A 830 13.36 -26.86 25.12
CA LYS A 830 12.30 -25.87 24.96
C LYS A 830 12.47 -24.97 23.73
N GLN A 831 13.71 -24.58 23.42
CA GLN A 831 13.98 -23.75 22.24
C GLN A 831 13.79 -24.55 20.95
N LEU A 832 14.33 -25.76 20.88
CA LEU A 832 14.19 -26.64 19.73
C LEU A 832 12.72 -26.99 19.48
N SER A 833 11.99 -27.44 20.51
CA SER A 833 10.56 -27.78 20.38
C SER A 833 9.68 -26.57 20.02
N SER A 834 9.97 -25.38 20.55
CA SER A 834 9.24 -24.17 20.16
C SER A 834 9.52 -23.73 18.72
N LEU A 835 10.75 -23.93 18.23
CA LEU A 835 11.14 -23.63 16.86
C LEU A 835 10.50 -24.61 15.87
N GLU A 836 10.55 -25.91 16.18
CA GLU A 836 9.85 -26.96 15.43
C GLU A 836 8.35 -26.72 15.36
N GLY A 837 7.72 -26.38 16.50
CA GLY A 837 6.31 -26.03 16.56
C GLY A 837 5.95 -24.85 15.67
N ALA A 838 6.74 -23.77 15.71
CA ALA A 838 6.53 -22.60 14.85
C ALA A 838 6.63 -22.95 13.34
N ILE A 839 7.58 -23.80 12.97
CA ILE A 839 7.75 -24.26 11.58
C ILE A 839 6.59 -25.14 11.13
N GLN A 840 6.12 -26.03 12.00
CA GLN A 840 4.98 -26.90 11.72
C GLN A 840 3.67 -26.10 11.57
N ASP A 841 3.43 -25.13 12.45
CA ASP A 841 2.23 -24.28 12.41
C ASP A 841 2.18 -23.41 11.14
N ALA A 842 3.34 -22.94 10.66
CA ALA A 842 3.42 -22.14 9.43
C ALA A 842 3.09 -22.95 8.16
N GLY A 843 3.36 -24.26 8.18
CA GLY A 843 3.10 -25.18 7.08
C GLY A 843 4.18 -25.20 5.99
N LYS A 844 4.08 -26.20 5.09
CA LYS A 844 5.08 -26.49 4.06
C LYS A 844 5.31 -25.30 3.11
N GLY A 845 6.57 -24.92 2.91
CA GLY A 845 6.99 -23.81 2.06
C GLY A 845 7.17 -22.47 2.80
N LYS A 846 6.85 -22.40 4.10
CA LYS A 846 6.97 -21.19 4.92
C LYS A 846 8.02 -21.29 6.03
N GLN A 847 8.92 -22.28 5.96
CA GLN A 847 9.90 -22.55 7.01
C GLN A 847 10.78 -21.33 7.32
N GLN A 848 11.28 -20.61 6.31
CA GLN A 848 12.07 -19.39 6.52
C GLN A 848 11.28 -18.30 7.27
N GLN A 849 10.01 -18.09 6.90
CA GLN A 849 9.15 -17.09 7.54
C GLN A 849 8.87 -17.47 9.00
N ALA A 850 8.67 -18.76 9.28
CA ALA A 850 8.48 -19.26 10.63
C ALA A 850 9.72 -19.03 11.51
N VAL A 851 10.91 -19.32 10.98
CA VAL A 851 12.18 -19.04 11.68
C VAL A 851 12.36 -17.55 11.93
N GLN A 852 12.06 -16.70 10.96
CA GLN A 852 12.14 -15.23 11.12
C GLN A 852 11.20 -14.72 12.21
N GLY A 853 9.97 -15.25 12.27
CA GLY A 853 9.02 -14.98 13.35
C GLY A 853 9.55 -15.46 14.70
N TRP A 854 10.03 -16.70 14.77
CA TRP A 854 10.57 -17.27 16.00
C TRP A 854 11.81 -16.49 16.52
N ILE A 855 12.70 -16.02 15.65
CA ILE A 855 13.84 -15.16 16.05
C ILE A 855 13.36 -13.82 16.61
N LYS A 856 12.28 -13.25 16.05
CA LYS A 856 11.68 -12.02 16.57
C LYS A 856 11.14 -12.21 17.99
N ASP A 857 10.58 -13.38 18.26
CA ASP A 857 10.05 -13.77 19.58
C ASP A 857 11.16 -14.23 20.55
N ASN A 858 12.40 -14.40 20.06
CA ASN A 858 13.59 -14.77 20.84
C ASN A 858 14.72 -13.73 20.63
N PRO A 859 14.53 -12.46 21.04
CA PRO A 859 15.49 -11.40 20.80
C PRO A 859 16.87 -11.72 21.41
N GLY A 860 17.93 -11.43 20.67
CA GLY A 860 19.32 -11.73 21.06
C GLY A 860 19.79 -13.16 20.75
N ILE A 861 18.93 -14.06 20.24
CA ILE A 861 19.36 -15.41 19.86
C ILE A 861 20.41 -15.40 18.73
N VAL A 862 20.30 -14.49 17.76
CA VAL A 862 21.27 -14.34 16.66
C VAL A 862 22.63 -13.89 17.20
N ASP A 863 22.65 -12.96 18.16
CA ASP A 863 23.90 -12.48 18.79
C ASP A 863 24.52 -13.54 19.70
N LYS A 864 23.70 -14.38 20.34
CA LYS A 864 24.18 -15.52 21.12
C LYS A 864 24.81 -16.61 20.24
N LEU A 865 24.19 -16.90 19.10
CA LEU A 865 24.65 -17.95 18.17
C LEU A 865 25.84 -17.48 17.32
N ALA A 866 25.84 -16.23 16.86
CA ALA A 866 26.90 -15.63 16.07
C ALA A 866 27.35 -14.29 16.69
N PRO A 867 28.09 -14.33 17.80
CA PRO A 867 28.53 -13.14 18.52
C PRO A 867 29.58 -12.36 17.73
N VAL A 868 29.45 -11.02 17.77
CA VAL A 868 30.43 -10.04 17.27
C VAL A 868 30.90 -9.17 18.44
N LYS A 869 32.18 -8.77 18.47
CA LYS A 869 32.71 -7.98 19.60
C LYS A 869 32.04 -6.60 19.68
N GLY A 870 31.21 -6.32 20.71
CA GLY A 870 30.75 -4.94 20.99
C GLY A 870 29.49 -4.64 21.83
N GLY A 871 28.70 -5.59 22.38
CA GLY A 871 27.47 -5.24 23.13
C GLY A 871 27.21 -6.10 24.37
N SER A 872 26.91 -5.48 25.52
CA SER A 872 26.61 -6.15 26.80
C SER A 872 25.15 -5.98 27.23
N SER A 873 24.56 -7.01 27.84
CA SER A 873 23.19 -7.08 28.37
C SER A 873 23.14 -7.13 29.91
N ALA A 874 22.01 -6.76 30.52
CA ALA A 874 21.68 -7.03 31.92
C ALA A 874 20.15 -7.24 32.10
N SER A 875 19.75 -8.11 33.04
CA SER A 875 18.39 -8.67 33.24
C SER A 875 17.76 -8.35 34.61
N SER A 876 16.42 -8.36 34.74
CA SER A 876 15.68 -8.55 36.01
C SER A 876 14.38 -9.37 35.82
N ALA A 877 13.87 -9.94 36.91
CA ALA A 877 12.87 -11.03 37.00
C ALA A 877 11.48 -10.71 36.39
N ALA A 878 10.77 -11.74 35.90
CA ALA A 878 9.57 -11.60 35.06
C ALA A 878 8.24 -11.85 35.80
N VAL A 879 7.29 -10.93 35.66
CA VAL A 879 5.86 -11.10 35.99
C VAL A 879 5.21 -12.25 35.22
N ASP A 880 4.30 -12.98 35.89
CA ASP A 880 3.51 -14.08 35.31
C ASP A 880 2.26 -13.54 34.60
N PHE A 881 2.21 -13.69 33.28
CA PHE A 881 1.14 -13.20 32.41
C PHE A 881 0.12 -14.28 32.03
N LYS A 882 0.07 -15.42 32.74
CA LYS A 882 -0.85 -16.50 32.35
C LYS A 882 -2.32 -16.18 32.68
N ASN A 883 -3.18 -16.34 31.68
CA ASN A 883 -4.63 -16.27 31.82
C ASN A 883 -5.25 -17.56 32.40
N GLY A 884 -6.57 -17.59 32.61
CA GLY A 884 -7.27 -18.74 33.18
C GLY A 884 -7.18 -20.06 32.37
N ALA A 885 -6.60 -20.02 31.16
CA ALA A 885 -6.31 -21.19 30.32
C ALA A 885 -4.80 -21.52 30.24
N GLY A 886 -3.96 -20.87 31.05
CA GLY A 886 -2.51 -21.09 31.12
C GLY A 886 -1.69 -20.49 29.97
N LYS A 887 -2.31 -19.69 29.08
CA LYS A 887 -1.66 -18.96 27.98
C LYS A 887 -1.29 -17.55 28.40
N ASP A 888 -0.26 -16.96 27.81
CA ASP A 888 0.07 -15.56 28.05
C ASP A 888 -1.08 -14.67 27.59
N GLU A 889 -1.58 -13.80 28.47
CA GLU A 889 -2.71 -12.93 28.15
C GLU A 889 -2.38 -11.87 27.08
N ARG A 890 -1.09 -11.60 26.85
CA ARG A 890 -0.61 -10.62 25.86
C ARG A 890 -0.71 -11.10 24.42
N ASP A 891 -0.85 -12.40 24.20
CA ASP A 891 -0.96 -13.02 22.87
C ASP A 891 -2.23 -12.56 22.12
N ARG A 892 -3.27 -12.15 22.86
CA ARG A 892 -4.51 -11.63 22.30
C ARG A 892 -4.50 -10.11 22.33
N ALA A 893 -4.72 -9.49 21.17
CA ALA A 893 -4.89 -8.05 21.09
C ALA A 893 -6.16 -7.60 21.85
N ILE A 894 -6.02 -6.58 22.69
CA ILE A 894 -7.10 -5.98 23.46
C ILE A 894 -7.87 -5.03 22.55
N ASN A 895 -9.17 -5.28 22.36
CA ASN A 895 -10.03 -4.42 21.56
C ASN A 895 -10.64 -3.34 22.45
N VAL A 896 -10.05 -2.15 22.41
CA VAL A 896 -10.40 -1.03 23.28
C VAL A 896 -11.28 -0.05 22.52
N ALA A 897 -12.40 0.31 23.12
CA ALA A 897 -13.21 1.41 22.61
C ALA A 897 -12.90 2.69 23.37
N TRP A 898 -12.94 3.80 22.64
CA TRP A 898 -12.88 5.15 23.18
C TRP A 898 -13.86 6.05 22.41
N PHE A 899 -14.23 7.18 22.99
CA PHE A 899 -14.97 8.27 22.34
C PHE A 899 -14.25 9.59 22.57
N PRO A 900 -14.48 10.64 21.76
CA PRO A 900 -13.64 11.83 21.74
C PRO A 900 -13.94 12.79 22.90
N TRP A 901 -13.93 12.28 24.13
CA TRP A 901 -13.83 13.05 25.36
C TRP A 901 -12.38 13.01 25.83
N GLU A 902 -11.89 14.14 26.32
CA GLU A 902 -10.46 14.38 26.52
C GLU A 902 -9.88 13.45 27.59
N GLU A 903 -10.64 13.19 28.64
CA GLU A 903 -10.29 12.24 29.68
C GLU A 903 -10.25 10.78 29.19
N ASP A 904 -11.11 10.41 28.23
CA ASP A 904 -11.11 9.07 27.62
C ASP A 904 -9.91 8.91 26.69
N ILE A 905 -9.61 9.93 25.89
CA ILE A 905 -8.39 9.99 25.07
C ILE A 905 -7.16 9.88 25.99
N ALA A 906 -7.10 10.67 27.06
CA ALA A 906 -6.00 10.69 28.00
C ALA A 906 -5.78 9.32 28.66
N ALA A 907 -6.83 8.73 29.23
CA ALA A 907 -6.73 7.41 29.86
C ALA A 907 -6.41 6.31 28.83
N THR A 908 -7.02 6.35 27.65
CA THR A 908 -6.83 5.33 26.61
C THR A 908 -5.41 5.32 26.06
N TYR A 909 -4.87 6.49 25.71
CA TYR A 909 -3.52 6.58 25.16
C TYR A 909 -2.44 6.43 26.24
N LEU A 910 -2.70 6.82 27.50
CA LEU A 910 -1.81 6.48 28.61
C LEU A 910 -1.73 4.97 28.84
N TRP A 911 -2.87 4.27 28.84
CA TRP A 911 -2.88 2.81 28.91
C TRP A 911 -2.28 2.16 27.66
N LYS A 912 -2.44 2.74 26.47
CA LYS A 912 -1.76 2.26 25.25
C LYS A 912 -0.25 2.29 25.42
N HIS A 913 0.32 3.43 25.81
CA HIS A 913 1.75 3.56 26.07
C HIS A 913 2.24 2.53 27.10
N VAL A 914 1.57 2.44 28.26
CA VAL A 914 1.95 1.52 29.33
C VAL A 914 1.87 0.06 28.88
N LEU A 915 0.82 -0.32 28.15
CA LEU A 915 0.59 -1.73 27.78
C LEU A 915 1.45 -2.19 26.61
N GLU A 916 1.73 -1.31 25.64
CA GLU A 916 2.68 -1.60 24.56
C GLU A 916 4.11 -1.77 25.12
N ASP A 917 4.51 -0.96 26.09
CA ASP A 917 5.78 -1.13 26.82
C ASP A 917 5.84 -2.47 27.60
N ARG A 918 4.69 -3.00 28.04
CA ARG A 918 4.58 -4.34 28.67
C ARG A 918 4.32 -5.48 27.69
N GLY A 919 4.34 -5.21 26.38
CA GLY A 919 4.21 -6.21 25.31
C GLY A 919 2.78 -6.63 24.97
N TYR A 920 1.76 -5.92 25.42
CA TYR A 920 0.39 -6.09 24.93
C TYR A 920 0.20 -5.38 23.58
N LYS A 921 -0.79 -5.82 22.82
CA LYS A 921 -1.26 -5.12 21.61
C LYS A 921 -2.64 -4.55 21.85
N MET A 922 -2.85 -3.27 21.55
CA MET A 922 -4.16 -2.63 21.65
C MET A 922 -4.70 -2.27 20.26
N ASN A 923 -5.93 -2.68 19.99
CA ASN A 923 -6.71 -2.23 18.85
C ASN A 923 -7.66 -1.13 19.32
N LEU A 924 -7.29 0.12 19.12
CA LEU A 924 -8.14 1.26 19.44
C LEU A 924 -9.22 1.44 18.37
N LYS A 925 -10.47 1.58 18.78
CA LYS A 925 -11.58 1.91 17.89
C LYS A 925 -12.44 3.02 18.51
N GLN A 926 -12.64 4.09 17.76
CA GLN A 926 -13.57 5.13 18.15
C GLN A 926 -15.01 4.64 18.00
N PHE A 927 -15.86 4.86 19.01
CA PHE A 927 -17.28 4.51 19.00
C PHE A 927 -18.15 5.64 19.54
N GLU A 928 -19.43 5.62 19.18
CA GLU A 928 -20.48 6.32 19.94
C GLU A 928 -20.81 5.54 21.22
N VAL A 929 -21.17 6.24 22.31
CA VAL A 929 -21.37 5.65 23.65
C VAL A 929 -22.38 4.49 23.63
N GLY A 930 -23.53 4.64 22.96
CA GLY A 930 -24.57 3.60 22.91
C GLY A 930 -24.13 2.31 22.19
N PRO A 931 -23.68 2.38 20.92
CA PRO A 931 -23.12 1.24 20.19
C PRO A 931 -21.95 0.55 20.90
N MET A 932 -21.10 1.30 21.61
CA MET A 932 -20.00 0.77 22.41
C MET A 932 -20.50 -0.19 23.50
N TYR A 933 -21.44 0.26 24.36
CA TYR A 933 -22.02 -0.59 25.40
C TYR A 933 -22.69 -1.85 24.83
N ALA A 934 -23.36 -1.71 23.68
CA ALA A 934 -23.97 -2.85 22.98
C ALA A 934 -22.92 -3.84 22.47
N ALA A 935 -21.83 -3.37 21.87
CA ALA A 935 -20.75 -4.21 21.35
C ALA A 935 -19.94 -4.90 22.47
N MET A 936 -19.63 -4.21 23.57
CA MET A 936 -19.03 -4.82 24.77
C MET A 936 -19.94 -5.90 25.36
N SER A 937 -21.26 -5.68 25.40
CA SER A 937 -22.21 -6.66 25.94
C SER A 937 -22.31 -7.94 25.09
N ARG A 938 -21.87 -7.88 23.84
CA ARG A 938 -21.77 -9.00 22.89
C ARG A 938 -20.34 -9.55 22.79
N ASN A 939 -19.41 -9.11 23.64
CA ASN A 939 -18.01 -9.53 23.65
C ASN A 939 -17.27 -9.23 22.33
N GLN A 940 -17.72 -8.21 21.58
CA GLN A 940 -17.05 -7.72 20.36
C GLN A 940 -15.96 -6.67 20.69
N LEU A 941 -16.04 -6.09 21.88
CA LEU A 941 -15.07 -5.19 22.48
C LEU A 941 -14.72 -5.71 23.88
N ASP A 942 -13.48 -5.46 24.30
CA ASP A 942 -12.89 -6.01 25.51
C ASP A 942 -13.08 -5.08 26.71
N VAL A 943 -12.68 -3.81 26.57
CA VAL A 943 -12.66 -2.83 27.66
C VAL A 943 -12.81 -1.40 27.13
N GLN A 944 -13.34 -0.53 27.96
CA GLN A 944 -13.29 0.92 27.82
C GLN A 944 -12.94 1.54 29.18
N PHE A 945 -12.13 2.59 29.17
CA PHE A 945 -11.55 3.15 30.39
C PHE A 945 -12.44 4.24 31.04
N ASP A 946 -13.17 5.02 30.26
CA ASP A 946 -13.93 6.21 30.71
C ASP A 946 -15.45 5.99 30.91
N GLY A 947 -15.86 5.09 31.79
CA GLY A 947 -17.28 4.83 32.07
C GLY A 947 -17.86 5.77 33.14
N TRP A 948 -18.63 6.79 32.75
CA TRP A 948 -19.25 7.75 33.66
C TRP A 948 -20.51 7.18 34.34
N LEU A 949 -20.34 6.67 35.56
CA LEU A 949 -21.39 5.95 36.31
C LEU A 949 -21.55 6.50 37.74
N PRO A 950 -22.77 6.47 38.34
CA PRO A 950 -23.99 5.81 37.84
C PRO A 950 -24.98 6.70 37.08
N TYR A 951 -24.69 7.98 36.79
CA TYR A 951 -25.67 8.96 36.33
C TYR A 951 -25.59 9.26 34.82
N THR A 952 -24.44 9.69 34.28
CA THR A 952 -24.30 10.17 32.88
C THR A 952 -24.59 9.07 31.86
N GLN A 953 -24.07 7.86 32.10
CA GLN A 953 -24.27 6.70 31.22
C GLN A 953 -25.28 5.70 31.79
N LYS A 954 -26.15 6.13 32.72
CA LYS A 954 -27.13 5.27 33.40
C LYS A 954 -28.02 4.49 32.42
N ASN A 955 -28.54 5.16 31.40
CA ASN A 955 -29.46 4.55 30.43
C ASN A 955 -28.82 3.36 29.69
N TYR A 956 -27.50 3.40 29.49
CA TYR A 956 -26.75 2.31 28.87
C TYR A 956 -26.38 1.23 29.89
N TRP A 957 -25.97 1.64 31.10
CA TRP A 957 -25.64 0.71 32.18
C TRP A 957 -26.84 -0.11 32.64
N ASP A 958 -28.01 0.50 32.81
CA ASP A 958 -29.25 -0.22 33.17
C ASP A 958 -29.61 -1.27 32.11
N LYS A 959 -29.38 -0.94 30.83
CA LYS A 959 -29.73 -1.80 29.69
C LYS A 959 -28.75 -2.95 29.47
N TYR A 960 -27.44 -2.71 29.63
CA TYR A 960 -26.39 -3.66 29.25
C TYR A 960 -25.54 -4.15 30.43
N GLY A 961 -25.57 -3.47 31.57
CA GLY A 961 -24.68 -3.69 32.73
C GLY A 961 -24.77 -5.10 33.32
N SER A 962 -25.90 -5.79 33.18
CA SER A 962 -26.05 -7.19 33.59
C SER A 962 -25.16 -8.15 32.79
N LYS A 963 -24.61 -7.74 31.63
CA LYS A 963 -23.69 -8.49 30.76
C LYS A 963 -22.26 -7.94 30.77
N LEU A 964 -22.01 -6.89 31.54
CA LEU A 964 -20.71 -6.22 31.64
C LEU A 964 -20.15 -6.38 33.05
N THR A 965 -18.92 -5.91 33.25
CA THR A 965 -18.29 -5.83 34.57
C THR A 965 -17.61 -4.47 34.75
N LYS A 966 -17.61 -3.98 35.99
CA LYS A 966 -16.78 -2.85 36.40
C LYS A 966 -15.44 -3.42 36.88
N ILE A 967 -14.34 -2.92 36.34
CA ILE A 967 -12.98 -3.39 36.70
C ILE A 967 -12.45 -2.60 37.89
N GLY A 968 -12.46 -1.27 37.77
CA GLY A 968 -11.98 -0.35 38.78
C GLY A 968 -12.51 1.06 38.51
N GLU A 969 -12.61 1.86 39.55
CA GLU A 969 -12.90 3.28 39.45
C GLU A 969 -11.57 4.01 39.52
N TRP A 970 -11.19 4.81 38.53
CA TRP A 970 -9.85 5.40 38.50
C TRP A 970 -9.82 6.91 38.76
N TYR A 971 -10.98 7.58 38.71
CA TYR A 971 -11.09 9.00 39.02
C TYR A 971 -12.43 9.37 39.68
N SER A 972 -12.37 10.19 40.74
CA SER A 972 -13.52 10.72 41.49
C SER A 972 -13.05 11.81 42.48
N PRO A 973 -13.85 12.86 42.77
CA PRO A 973 -15.21 13.13 42.27
C PRO A 973 -15.23 13.83 40.90
N THR A 974 -16.22 13.50 40.05
CA THR A 974 -16.55 14.34 38.89
C THR A 974 -17.71 15.28 39.22
N SER A 975 -17.84 16.38 38.48
CA SER A 975 -19.02 17.26 38.57
C SER A 975 -19.52 17.61 37.18
N LEU A 976 -20.84 17.73 37.04
CA LEU A 976 -21.53 18.24 35.84
C LEU A 976 -22.04 19.64 36.16
N GLU A 977 -21.76 20.60 35.28
CA GLU A 977 -21.90 22.02 35.58
C GLU A 977 -22.34 22.81 34.35
N ILE A 978 -22.95 23.96 34.56
CA ILE A 978 -22.98 25.02 33.56
C ILE A 978 -21.82 25.97 33.89
N ALA A 979 -20.96 26.25 32.93
CA ALA A 979 -19.86 27.19 33.06
C ALA A 979 -20.13 28.45 32.25
N VAL A 980 -19.69 29.59 32.79
CA VAL A 980 -19.70 30.89 32.10
C VAL A 980 -18.31 31.52 32.21
N PRO A 981 -17.85 32.32 31.24
CA PRO A 981 -16.59 33.05 31.39
C PRO A 981 -16.61 33.99 32.59
N SER A 982 -15.52 34.05 33.35
CA SER A 982 -15.44 34.82 34.61
C SER A 982 -15.55 36.33 34.42
N TYR A 983 -15.38 36.83 33.20
CA TYR A 983 -15.65 38.22 32.85
C TYR A 983 -17.16 38.56 32.80
N VAL A 984 -18.05 37.56 32.79
CA VAL A 984 -19.51 37.76 32.94
C VAL A 984 -19.82 37.95 34.42
N LYS A 985 -19.76 39.21 34.86
CA LYS A 985 -19.99 39.59 36.25
C LYS A 985 -21.44 39.27 36.67
N ASP A 986 -21.65 39.06 37.97
CA ASP A 986 -22.95 38.85 38.60
C ASP A 986 -23.67 37.52 38.28
N VAL A 987 -22.98 36.51 37.73
CA VAL A 987 -23.51 35.14 37.55
C VAL A 987 -22.57 34.14 38.24
N LYS A 988 -22.97 33.60 39.40
CA LYS A 988 -22.16 32.65 40.20
C LYS A 988 -22.89 31.36 40.56
N SER A 989 -24.18 31.29 40.28
CA SER A 989 -25.05 30.13 40.49
C SER A 989 -26.05 29.99 39.35
N LEU A 990 -26.63 28.80 39.21
CA LEU A 990 -27.72 28.55 38.25
C LEU A 990 -28.92 29.48 38.48
N ALA A 991 -29.18 29.88 39.73
CA ALA A 991 -30.23 30.82 40.05
C ALA A 991 -29.97 32.23 39.46
N ASP A 992 -28.71 32.62 39.31
CA ASP A 992 -28.32 33.95 38.82
C ASP A 992 -28.50 34.11 37.30
N LEU A 993 -28.76 33.03 36.56
CA LEU A 993 -29.09 33.06 35.12
C LEU A 993 -30.50 33.56 34.84
N LYS A 994 -31.39 33.52 35.85
CA LYS A 994 -32.80 33.91 35.69
C LYS A 994 -32.93 35.41 35.42
N GLY A 995 -33.76 35.77 34.44
CA GLY A 995 -33.91 37.14 33.94
C GLY A 995 -32.76 37.61 33.05
N LYS A 996 -31.77 36.75 32.74
CA LYS A 996 -30.61 37.09 31.88
C LYS A 996 -30.63 36.39 30.53
N GLY A 997 -31.74 35.74 30.13
CA GLY A 997 -31.85 35.03 28.84
C GLY A 997 -31.32 35.83 27.66
N GLY A 998 -31.71 37.10 27.50
CA GLY A 998 -31.23 37.96 26.41
C GLY A 998 -29.72 38.26 26.41
N THR A 999 -29.04 38.13 27.54
CA THR A 999 -27.57 38.31 27.65
C THR A 999 -26.81 37.14 27.03
N PHE A 1000 -27.40 35.95 27.03
CA PHE A 1000 -26.81 34.70 26.53
C PHE A 1000 -27.53 34.18 25.28
N ASP A 1001 -28.16 35.09 24.51
CA ASP A 1001 -29.00 34.76 23.33
C ASP A 1001 -30.14 33.77 23.59
N GLY A 1002 -30.56 33.58 24.84
CA GLY A 1002 -31.53 32.58 25.25
C GLY A 1002 -31.05 31.15 25.02
N ARG A 1003 -29.73 30.91 25.04
CA ARG A 1003 -29.14 29.60 24.71
C ARG A 1003 -28.19 29.12 25.81
N VAL A 1004 -28.27 27.82 26.09
CA VAL A 1004 -27.20 27.08 26.78
C VAL A 1004 -26.63 26.12 25.75
N ILE A 1005 -25.33 26.23 25.48
CA ILE A 1005 -24.67 25.38 24.48
C ILE A 1005 -24.39 24.03 25.10
N GLY A 1006 -25.06 23.02 24.57
CA GLY A 1006 -25.00 21.64 25.01
C GLY A 1006 -23.89 20.84 24.33
N ILE A 1007 -23.74 19.62 24.82
CA ILE A 1007 -22.86 18.59 24.24
C ILE A 1007 -23.70 17.56 23.46
N GLU A 1008 -23.21 16.33 23.29
CA GLU A 1008 -23.82 15.31 22.45
C GLU A 1008 -25.29 15.01 22.85
N PRO A 1009 -26.24 15.05 21.89
CA PRO A 1009 -27.63 14.71 22.15
C PRO A 1009 -27.78 13.22 22.48
N GLY A 1010 -28.69 12.89 23.40
CA GLY A 1010 -29.01 11.50 23.79
C GLY A 1010 -28.23 10.95 24.98
N THR A 1011 -27.42 11.77 25.66
CA THR A 1011 -26.86 11.42 26.98
C THR A 1011 -27.87 11.69 28.10
N ALA A 1012 -27.82 10.92 29.19
CA ALA A 1012 -28.72 11.15 30.34
C ALA A 1012 -28.48 12.54 30.97
N THR A 1013 -27.26 13.08 30.83
CA THR A 1013 -26.89 14.43 31.25
C THR A 1013 -27.64 15.51 30.49
N MET A 1014 -27.77 15.38 29.17
CA MET A 1014 -28.54 16.34 28.37
C MET A 1014 -30.04 16.25 28.64
N ASP A 1015 -30.55 15.05 28.94
CA ASP A 1015 -31.93 14.86 29.39
C ASP A 1015 -32.16 15.49 30.78
N ILE A 1016 -31.23 15.31 31.72
CA ILE A 1016 -31.28 15.92 33.05
C ILE A 1016 -31.20 17.45 32.93
N LEU A 1017 -30.31 17.98 32.08
CA LEU A 1017 -30.18 19.41 31.85
C LEU A 1017 -31.51 20.03 31.39
N LYS A 1018 -32.12 19.44 30.35
CA LYS A 1018 -33.37 19.93 29.73
C LYS A 1018 -34.59 19.73 30.61
N ASN A 1019 -34.74 18.56 31.21
CA ASN A 1019 -36.00 18.15 31.84
C ASN A 1019 -36.00 18.32 33.36
N LYS A 1020 -34.84 18.55 33.98
CA LYS A 1020 -34.72 18.66 35.45
C LYS A 1020 -33.97 19.91 35.89
N VAL A 1021 -32.75 20.15 35.40
CA VAL A 1021 -31.89 21.27 35.86
C VAL A 1021 -32.52 22.60 35.49
N LEU A 1022 -32.72 22.90 34.20
CA LEU A 1022 -33.30 24.19 33.79
C LEU A 1022 -34.71 24.42 34.38
N PRO A 1023 -35.64 23.44 34.37
CA PRO A 1023 -36.95 23.60 35.00
C PRO A 1023 -36.89 23.82 36.52
N SER A 1024 -35.94 23.18 37.24
CA SER A 1024 -35.83 23.36 38.69
C SER A 1024 -35.47 24.79 39.10
N TYR A 1025 -34.86 25.57 38.21
CA TYR A 1025 -34.56 27.00 38.40
C TYR A 1025 -35.52 27.93 37.63
N GLY A 1026 -36.46 27.37 36.86
CA GLY A 1026 -37.39 28.12 35.99
C GLY A 1026 -36.70 28.78 34.78
N LEU A 1027 -35.56 28.23 34.36
CA LEU A 1027 -34.76 28.73 33.23
C LEU A 1027 -35.23 28.18 31.88
N ASP A 1028 -36.02 27.11 31.87
CA ASP A 1028 -36.56 26.43 30.70
C ASP A 1028 -37.47 27.32 29.83
N LYS A 1029 -37.97 28.43 30.40
CA LYS A 1029 -38.75 29.46 29.69
C LYS A 1029 -37.90 30.53 29.02
N GLU A 1030 -36.66 30.72 29.48
CA GLU A 1030 -35.75 31.77 29.02
C GLU A 1030 -34.59 31.24 28.17
N TYR A 1031 -34.20 29.98 28.41
CA TYR A 1031 -33.05 29.34 27.78
C TYR A 1031 -33.46 28.06 27.08
N LYS A 1032 -33.08 27.93 25.82
CA LYS A 1032 -33.11 26.67 25.07
C LYS A 1032 -31.73 26.04 25.09
N VAL A 1033 -31.69 24.74 25.35
CA VAL A 1033 -30.46 23.96 25.19
C VAL A 1033 -30.25 23.73 23.71
N VAL A 1034 -29.11 24.18 23.19
CA VAL A 1034 -28.67 23.91 21.83
C VAL A 1034 -27.92 22.59 21.85
N ASP A 1035 -28.48 21.56 21.22
CA ASP A 1035 -27.77 20.29 21.05
C ASP A 1035 -26.57 20.49 20.13
N GLY A 1036 -25.41 19.96 20.52
CA GLY A 1036 -24.15 20.14 19.81
C GLY A 1036 -23.27 18.91 19.95
N SER A 1037 -22.00 19.06 19.58
CA SER A 1037 -20.94 18.13 19.97
C SER A 1037 -19.99 18.85 20.92
N THR A 1038 -19.23 18.12 21.73
CA THR A 1038 -18.21 18.67 22.62
C THR A 1038 -17.25 19.61 21.86
N PRO A 1039 -16.69 19.23 20.69
CA PRO A 1039 -15.89 20.16 19.87
C PRO A 1039 -16.66 21.39 19.39
N GLY A 1040 -17.94 21.23 19.05
CA GLY A 1040 -18.80 22.34 18.65
C GLY A 1040 -19.01 23.34 19.78
N MET A 1041 -19.31 22.84 20.99
CA MET A 1041 -19.45 23.64 22.20
C MET A 1041 -18.14 24.38 22.55
N LEU A 1042 -17.00 23.70 22.47
CA LEU A 1042 -15.69 24.31 22.74
C LEU A 1042 -15.32 25.38 21.70
N SER A 1043 -15.69 25.17 20.43
CA SER A 1043 -15.51 26.18 19.37
C SER A 1043 -16.36 27.42 19.64
N GLU A 1044 -17.62 27.24 20.09
CA GLU A 1044 -18.49 28.34 20.51
C GLU A 1044 -17.90 29.09 21.71
N LEU A 1045 -17.41 28.36 22.72
CA LEU A 1045 -16.75 28.91 23.89
C LEU A 1045 -15.51 29.71 23.51
N LYS A 1046 -14.62 29.15 22.69
CA LYS A 1046 -13.40 29.81 22.20
C LYS A 1046 -13.73 31.10 21.45
N ARG A 1047 -14.73 31.06 20.57
CA ARG A 1047 -15.18 32.23 19.79
C ARG A 1047 -15.73 33.32 20.71
N ALA A 1048 -16.62 32.96 21.64
CA ALA A 1048 -17.21 33.91 22.59
C ALA A 1048 -16.14 34.50 23.53
N TYR A 1049 -15.23 33.67 24.03
CA TYR A 1049 -14.14 34.07 24.91
C TYR A 1049 -13.16 35.05 24.23
N ALA A 1050 -12.80 34.79 22.97
CA ALA A 1050 -11.95 35.68 22.18
C ALA A 1050 -12.59 37.07 21.97
N LYS A 1051 -13.92 37.13 21.86
CA LYS A 1051 -14.68 38.37 21.66
C LYS A 1051 -15.17 39.02 22.97
N LYS A 1052 -14.93 38.39 24.13
CA LYS A 1052 -15.49 38.77 25.43
C LYS A 1052 -17.04 38.82 25.43
N GLU A 1053 -17.68 37.96 24.63
CA GLU A 1053 -19.14 37.81 24.59
C GLU A 1053 -19.61 36.85 25.70
N PRO A 1054 -20.80 37.07 26.32
CA PRO A 1054 -21.37 36.13 27.29
C PRO A 1054 -21.78 34.82 26.62
N ILE A 1055 -21.44 33.69 27.24
CA ILE A 1055 -21.85 32.36 26.81
C ILE A 1055 -22.07 31.47 28.03
N ALA A 1056 -23.09 30.61 27.97
CA ALA A 1056 -23.33 29.56 28.96
C ALA A 1056 -23.17 28.21 28.28
N VAL A 1057 -22.25 27.39 28.78
CA VAL A 1057 -21.93 26.09 28.18
C VAL A 1057 -22.11 24.97 29.20
N MET A 1058 -22.56 23.81 28.73
CA MET A 1058 -22.51 22.58 29.52
C MET A 1058 -21.05 22.11 29.60
N LEU A 1059 -20.55 21.87 30.82
CA LEU A 1059 -19.18 21.41 31.06
C LEU A 1059 -19.12 20.44 32.24
N TRP A 1060 -17.95 19.85 32.48
CA TRP A 1060 -17.70 18.94 33.60
C TRP A 1060 -16.33 19.18 34.21
N SER A 1061 -16.12 18.66 35.42
CA SER A 1061 -14.79 18.65 36.06
C SER A 1061 -14.35 17.21 36.32
N PRO A 1062 -13.08 16.90 36.03
CA PRO A 1062 -12.02 17.77 35.50
C PRO A 1062 -12.22 18.04 34.01
N HIS A 1063 -11.72 19.18 33.54
CA HIS A 1063 -11.69 19.52 32.12
C HIS A 1063 -10.67 20.64 31.89
N TRP A 1064 -9.74 20.47 30.93
CA TRP A 1064 -8.67 21.43 30.61
C TRP A 1064 -9.16 22.88 30.40
N ALA A 1065 -10.37 23.06 29.87
CA ALA A 1065 -10.96 24.37 29.59
C ALA A 1065 -11.00 25.30 30.82
N TYR A 1066 -11.06 24.78 32.06
CA TYR A 1066 -10.97 25.61 33.26
C TYR A 1066 -9.59 26.20 33.51
N ASN A 1067 -8.53 25.59 32.97
CA ASN A 1067 -7.16 26.09 33.05
C ASN A 1067 -6.84 27.07 31.93
N GLN A 1068 -7.41 26.85 30.73
CA GLN A 1068 -7.18 27.69 29.56
C GLN A 1068 -8.08 28.92 29.53
N TYR A 1069 -9.32 28.77 29.96
CA TYR A 1069 -10.30 29.84 30.03
C TYR A 1069 -10.60 30.11 31.50
N ASP A 1070 -10.49 31.37 31.91
CA ASP A 1070 -10.97 31.80 33.21
C ASP A 1070 -12.51 31.69 33.21
N LEU A 1071 -13.03 30.56 33.73
CA LEU A 1071 -14.44 30.21 33.76
C LEU A 1071 -14.95 30.11 35.21
N THR A 1072 -16.14 30.64 35.44
CA THR A 1072 -16.89 30.47 36.69
C THR A 1072 -17.81 29.25 36.57
N LYS A 1073 -17.54 28.24 37.41
CA LYS A 1073 -18.44 27.10 37.66
C LYS A 1073 -19.69 27.60 38.38
N LEU A 1074 -20.87 27.48 37.76
CA LEU A 1074 -22.09 27.93 38.39
C LEU A 1074 -22.52 26.96 39.49
N LYS A 1075 -22.66 27.46 40.72
CA LYS A 1075 -23.17 26.67 41.84
C LYS A 1075 -24.58 26.18 41.54
N ASP A 1076 -24.85 24.92 41.92
CA ASP A 1076 -26.18 24.28 41.89
C ASP A 1076 -26.67 24.00 43.33
N PRO A 1077 -27.21 25.01 44.05
CA PRO A 1077 -27.66 24.84 45.43
C PRO A 1077 -28.76 23.76 45.61
N LYS A 1078 -29.53 23.47 44.56
CA LYS A 1078 -30.59 22.45 44.59
C LYS A 1078 -30.06 21.04 44.32
N GLY A 1079 -28.78 20.88 43.99
CA GLY A 1079 -28.18 19.58 43.63
C GLY A 1079 -28.90 18.90 42.48
N SER A 1080 -29.44 19.69 41.54
CA SER A 1080 -30.25 19.22 40.42
C SER A 1080 -29.50 18.27 39.48
N PHE A 1081 -28.19 18.47 39.29
CA PHE A 1081 -27.29 17.57 38.54
C PHE A 1081 -26.95 16.25 39.28
N GLY A 1082 -27.11 16.17 40.61
CA GLY A 1082 -26.77 15.00 41.43
C GLY A 1082 -25.40 15.07 42.11
N LYS A 1083 -24.94 13.94 42.71
CA LYS A 1083 -23.68 13.88 43.51
C LYS A 1083 -22.40 13.68 42.66
N GLY A 1084 -22.47 13.84 41.34
CA GLY A 1084 -21.36 13.58 40.42
C GLY A 1084 -21.17 12.09 40.11
N ASP A 1085 -20.51 11.80 38.99
CA ASP A 1085 -20.15 10.45 38.58
C ASP A 1085 -18.78 10.02 39.12
N ARG A 1086 -18.46 8.76 38.88
CA ARG A 1086 -17.14 8.17 39.06
C ARG A 1086 -16.71 7.63 37.72
N ILE A 1087 -15.49 7.97 37.29
CA ILE A 1087 -14.96 7.42 36.05
C ILE A 1087 -14.48 6.01 36.32
N THR A 1088 -15.13 5.06 35.63
CA THR A 1088 -15.00 3.63 35.89
C THR A 1088 -14.56 2.91 34.63
N THR A 1089 -13.54 2.07 34.73
CA THR A 1089 -13.20 1.14 33.65
C THR A 1089 -14.29 0.07 33.54
N VAL A 1090 -14.95 0.02 32.39
CA VAL A 1090 -16.03 -0.93 32.07
C VAL A 1090 -15.50 -1.94 31.06
N ALA A 1091 -15.75 -3.23 31.32
CA ALA A 1091 -15.27 -4.29 30.44
C ALA A 1091 -16.34 -5.34 30.16
N SER A 1092 -16.09 -6.16 29.14
CA SER A 1092 -16.90 -7.35 28.89
C SER A 1092 -16.81 -8.33 30.07
N LYS A 1093 -17.84 -9.17 30.26
CA LYS A 1093 -17.83 -10.17 31.33
C LYS A 1093 -16.68 -11.18 31.25
N GLN A 1094 -16.07 -11.37 30.07
CA GLN A 1094 -14.96 -12.30 29.89
C GLN A 1094 -13.60 -11.66 30.16
N PHE A 1095 -13.53 -10.32 30.17
CA PHE A 1095 -12.28 -9.58 30.25
C PHE A 1095 -11.38 -9.99 31.44
N PRO A 1096 -11.86 -10.08 32.70
CA PRO A 1096 -11.01 -10.48 33.83
C PRO A 1096 -10.47 -11.91 33.74
N LYS A 1097 -11.09 -12.78 32.92
CA LYS A 1097 -10.62 -14.15 32.70
C LYS A 1097 -9.60 -14.23 31.57
N GLN A 1098 -9.76 -13.36 30.56
CA GLN A 1098 -8.90 -13.27 29.39
C GLN A 1098 -7.60 -12.53 29.71
N TYR A 1099 -7.69 -11.49 30.54
CA TYR A 1099 -6.57 -10.65 30.96
C TYR A 1099 -6.55 -10.44 32.48
N PRO A 1100 -6.35 -11.50 33.29
CA PRO A 1100 -6.33 -11.38 34.75
C PRO A 1100 -5.28 -10.42 35.30
N GLN A 1101 -4.08 -10.37 34.72
CA GLN A 1101 -3.02 -9.47 35.17
C GLN A 1101 -3.34 -8.01 34.81
N LEU A 1102 -3.80 -7.75 33.60
CA LEU A 1102 -4.27 -6.44 33.20
C LEU A 1102 -5.49 -5.99 34.03
N ALA A 1103 -6.44 -6.88 34.29
CA ALA A 1103 -7.59 -6.57 35.13
C ALA A 1103 -7.17 -6.19 36.56
N LYS A 1104 -6.07 -6.75 37.07
CA LYS A 1104 -5.47 -6.34 38.35
C LYS A 1104 -4.88 -4.93 38.28
N TRP A 1105 -4.06 -4.64 37.27
CA TRP A 1105 -3.50 -3.30 37.07
C TRP A 1105 -4.58 -2.22 36.91
N LEU A 1106 -5.59 -2.48 36.09
CA LEU A 1106 -6.71 -1.55 35.87
C LEU A 1106 -7.57 -1.34 37.12
N LYS A 1107 -7.66 -2.34 38.00
CA LYS A 1107 -8.40 -2.21 39.26
C LYS A 1107 -7.73 -1.23 40.23
N ASP A 1108 -6.41 -1.21 40.25
CA ASP A 1108 -5.60 -0.37 41.15
C ASP A 1108 -5.22 0.98 40.51
N PHE A 1109 -5.61 1.21 39.24
CA PHE A 1109 -5.38 2.44 38.50
C PHE A 1109 -6.03 3.65 39.17
N LYS A 1110 -5.25 4.72 39.35
CA LYS A 1110 -5.72 6.03 39.84
C LYS A 1110 -4.91 7.15 39.20
N LEU A 1111 -5.60 8.21 38.76
CA LEU A 1111 -4.98 9.51 38.46
C LEU A 1111 -5.48 10.55 39.45
N SER A 1112 -4.58 11.44 39.89
CA SER A 1112 -4.97 12.65 40.63
C SER A 1112 -5.42 13.75 39.67
N ASP A 1113 -6.20 14.72 40.16
CA ASP A 1113 -6.67 15.88 39.39
C ASP A 1113 -5.52 16.61 38.68
N SER A 1114 -4.37 16.78 39.34
CA SER A 1114 -3.19 17.42 38.75
C SER A 1114 -2.64 16.60 37.59
N GLN A 1115 -2.51 15.29 37.77
CA GLN A 1115 -1.96 14.39 36.76
C GLN A 1115 -2.85 14.30 35.52
N LEU A 1116 -4.16 14.14 35.72
CA LEU A 1116 -5.11 14.09 34.63
C LEU A 1116 -5.16 15.44 33.89
N SER A 1117 -5.21 16.57 34.63
CA SER A 1117 -5.22 17.90 34.02
C SER A 1117 -3.92 18.19 33.24
N GLU A 1118 -2.76 17.82 33.77
CA GLU A 1118 -1.48 17.97 33.08
C GLU A 1118 -1.41 17.14 31.80
N LEU A 1119 -1.97 15.92 31.83
CA LEU A 1119 -2.02 15.04 30.67
C LEU A 1119 -2.98 15.57 29.59
N GLU A 1120 -4.19 15.97 29.97
CA GLU A 1120 -5.16 16.63 29.07
C GLU A 1120 -4.58 17.90 28.45
N ASN A 1121 -3.85 18.71 29.24
CA ASN A 1121 -3.20 19.91 28.75
C ASN A 1121 -2.10 19.59 27.72
N GLU A 1122 -1.31 18.54 27.95
CA GLU A 1122 -0.27 18.13 27.00
C GLU A 1122 -0.90 17.59 25.71
N LEU A 1123 -1.97 16.78 25.80
CA LEU A 1123 -2.76 16.31 24.65
C LEU A 1123 -3.32 17.48 23.84
N HIS A 1124 -3.92 18.46 24.52
CA HIS A 1124 -4.43 19.66 23.87
C HIS A 1124 -3.33 20.48 23.19
N LYS A 1125 -2.16 20.59 23.83
CA LYS A 1125 -1.03 21.37 23.30
C LYS A 1125 -0.46 20.74 22.02
N GLN A 1126 -0.34 19.42 21.96
CA GLN A 1126 0.15 18.72 20.77
C GLN A 1126 -0.91 18.66 19.66
N GLY A 1127 -2.19 18.65 20.04
CA GLY A 1127 -3.31 18.65 19.11
C GLY A 1127 -3.69 17.25 18.60
N THR A 1128 -4.88 17.16 18.00
CA THR A 1128 -5.46 15.89 17.53
C THR A 1128 -4.55 15.19 16.52
N GLY A 1129 -4.37 13.88 16.69
CA GLY A 1129 -3.48 13.04 15.87
C GLY A 1129 -2.05 12.89 16.42
N HIS A 1130 -1.72 13.54 17.54
CA HIS A 1130 -0.42 13.47 18.22
C HIS A 1130 -0.55 12.93 19.67
N GLU A 1131 -1.57 12.11 19.93
CA GLU A 1131 -1.89 11.63 21.28
C GLU A 1131 -0.76 10.78 21.90
N ASP A 1132 -0.10 9.95 21.08
CA ASP A 1132 1.06 9.15 21.50
C ASP A 1132 2.24 10.05 21.90
N GLU A 1133 2.54 11.11 21.12
CA GLU A 1133 3.61 12.06 21.43
C GLU A 1133 3.33 12.88 22.70
N ALA A 1134 2.07 13.26 22.89
CA ALA A 1134 1.63 13.97 24.09
C ALA A 1134 1.78 13.11 25.35
N VAL A 1135 1.36 11.84 25.28
CA VAL A 1135 1.54 10.87 26.38
C VAL A 1135 3.02 10.62 26.64
N ASP A 1136 3.83 10.41 25.60
CA ASP A 1136 5.28 10.22 25.73
C ASP A 1136 5.95 11.41 26.45
N ASN A 1137 5.59 12.64 26.07
CA ASN A 1137 6.10 13.85 26.69
C ASN A 1137 5.64 13.99 28.15
N TRP A 1138 4.40 13.61 28.44
CA TRP A 1138 3.86 13.62 29.79
C TRP A 1138 4.50 12.54 30.68
N VAL A 1139 4.72 11.33 30.17
CA VAL A 1139 5.39 10.21 30.88
C VAL A 1139 6.84 10.56 31.18
N LYS A 1140 7.57 11.21 30.25
CA LYS A 1140 8.93 11.71 30.49
C LYS A 1140 8.99 12.72 31.65
N LYS A 1141 7.94 13.53 31.82
CA LYS A 1141 7.81 14.49 32.94
C LYS A 1141 7.35 13.83 34.24
N ASN A 1142 6.81 12.61 34.17
CA ASN A 1142 6.28 11.83 35.28
C ASN A 1142 7.01 10.46 35.40
N PRO A 1143 8.34 10.45 35.64
CA PRO A 1143 9.12 9.22 35.65
C PRO A 1143 8.63 8.24 36.73
N GLY A 1144 8.55 6.95 36.38
CA GLY A 1144 8.07 5.88 37.24
C GLY A 1144 6.55 5.67 37.23
N ILE A 1145 5.77 6.48 36.49
CA ILE A 1145 4.32 6.28 36.35
C ILE A 1145 3.98 4.96 35.65
N VAL A 1146 4.77 4.55 34.65
CA VAL A 1146 4.59 3.29 33.90
C VAL A 1146 4.78 2.09 34.83
N ASP A 1147 5.84 2.09 35.65
CA ASP A 1147 6.10 1.03 36.63
C ASP A 1147 5.08 0.99 37.76
N LYS A 1148 4.51 2.15 38.11
CA LYS A 1148 3.43 2.24 39.12
C LYS A 1148 2.10 1.70 38.58
N MET A 1149 1.79 1.95 37.31
CA MET A 1149 0.56 1.49 36.67
C MET A 1149 0.62 0.00 36.29
N ALA A 1150 1.77 -0.47 35.83
CA ALA A 1150 2.00 -1.85 35.42
C ALA A 1150 3.38 -2.36 35.90
N PRO A 1151 3.51 -2.71 37.19
CA PRO A 1151 4.79 -3.22 37.73
C PRO A 1151 5.21 -4.55 37.07
N MET A 1152 6.50 -4.67 36.70
CA MET A 1152 7.15 -5.84 36.07
C MET A 1152 7.93 -6.74 37.02
#